data_AF-A0A7G3AB16-F1
#
_entry.id   AF-A0A7G3AB16-F1
#
_cell.length_a   1.000
_cell.length_b   1.000
_cell.length_c   1.000
_cell.angle_alpha   90.00
_cell.angle_beta   90.00
_cell.angle_gamma   90.00
#
_symmetry.space_group_name_H-M   'P 1'
#
loop_
_entity.id
_entity.type
_entity.pdbx_description
1 polymer ?
#
loop_
_entity_poly.entity_id
_entity_poly.type
_entity_poly.pdbx_seq_one_letter_code
_entity_poly.pdbx_strand_id
1 'polypeptide(L)'
;RAKIVKFRRKMATTYGRQVSTLVQHRSERSPSVSSERTLRAIGRVGQAVNLAVERFVTVGETIADDNPEIKQDMYEACKEARAAGSSIERLCEITATDPLGYPPPDGPLSDRSAMIRAARALLSSVTRVLLLADIVVVKQLLLAKDRVARSLCRMEQVANFTEFVKAFSVFGAEMVELAHVTGDRQADLKEERRRAQMAAARQVLERSTMMLLTSSKTCLRHPECPDSRENRDTVFCQMRRAMDLIHYVVKDGVLETVAERLSPRGGGQVDWDSERASAFTSLKHFSRLVELSRPQVTETTPKVIGNSEIVEEAPAPRELTRSSSVRDRRIDGQRTKNRTYASLERELLPPASRSAEAAMLGLSSVLVPETRDQLLAALDKVVEKTQDFTDSAYTTHEHRENILLLCDRAKLELNQLLRIAVNTEPFISNTTEIDGAIESVQSAGQDLSQQLVLAVSDQVTELAHVIKAGIDVVNSLRNIALNQELDRLQECADRFHDYIDHILEVCKLLRHIALSETLQVQAKFMEINLKIYAPQVITAARALSAHPTSKIAKENLEVFVDMWQWLASDVSTVSKEIIEMAQAQTKPDKTEYLSLPRPGKHGTTSKPLKPTRLDQEEQEKIAKAGLEMKMLTNEMDAETDKWNGASDENNDIVKRAKNMSSMAFSMYQFTKGEGTLRTTQDLFTQAEYFAEEANRLYKVVRQFSYQVPAGQPKKELLENVDKVPTFVQTLQFTVKDPTVGKAATFVKVDHVIQETKNLMNVINKVVTTCFDCANKYKLDFSGLSGRAAAGTSRDDEGGSEC
;
A
#
# COMPACT_ATOMS: atom_id res chain seq x y z
N ARG A 1 -11.64 -4.97 -25.09
CA ARG A 1 -10.95 -5.28 -23.80
C ARG A 1 -9.51 -5.79 -23.95
N ALA A 2 -9.25 -6.95 -24.57
CA ALA A 2 -7.88 -7.50 -24.74
C ALA A 2 -6.91 -6.52 -25.45
N LYS A 3 -7.40 -5.73 -26.42
CA LYS A 3 -6.61 -4.67 -27.08
C LYS A 3 -6.21 -3.54 -26.12
N ILE A 4 -7.07 -3.13 -25.21
CA ILE A 4 -6.84 -2.04 -24.22
C ILE A 4 -5.88 -2.50 -23.11
N VAL A 5 -6.03 -3.72 -22.59
CA VAL A 5 -5.13 -4.29 -21.58
C VAL A 5 -3.72 -4.52 -22.15
N LYS A 6 -3.65 -5.06 -23.38
CA LYS A 6 -2.38 -5.24 -24.10
C LYS A 6 -1.75 -3.89 -24.44
N PHE A 7 -2.55 -2.87 -24.73
CA PHE A 7 -2.10 -1.50 -24.95
C PHE A 7 -1.60 -0.81 -23.66
N ARG A 8 -2.30 -0.96 -22.52
CA ARG A 8 -1.90 -0.41 -21.20
C ARG A 8 -0.58 -1.02 -20.73
N ARG A 9 -0.41 -2.35 -20.86
CA ARG A 9 0.88 -3.03 -20.60
C ARG A 9 1.97 -2.57 -21.56
N LYS A 10 1.66 -2.43 -22.85
CA LYS A 10 2.63 -2.05 -23.87
C LYS A 10 3.04 -0.58 -23.77
N MET A 11 2.16 0.34 -23.40
CA MET A 11 2.55 1.72 -23.07
C MET A 11 3.39 1.80 -21.81
N ALA A 12 2.99 1.17 -20.71
CA ALA A 12 3.79 1.22 -19.48
C ALA A 12 5.23 0.71 -19.70
N THR A 13 5.41 -0.33 -20.52
CA THR A 13 6.72 -0.92 -20.83
C THR A 13 7.47 -0.26 -21.98
N THR A 14 6.77 0.28 -22.98
CA THR A 14 7.38 0.83 -24.22
C THR A 14 7.51 2.35 -24.15
N TYR A 15 6.50 3.06 -23.66
CA TYR A 15 6.45 4.52 -23.60
C TYR A 15 7.34 5.09 -22.48
N GLY A 16 7.26 4.52 -21.27
CA GLY A 16 8.12 4.93 -20.15
C GLY A 16 9.62 4.73 -20.44
N ARG A 17 9.95 3.70 -21.22
CA ARG A 17 11.33 3.41 -21.66
C ARG A 17 11.76 4.35 -22.79
N GLN A 18 10.97 4.51 -23.85
CA GLN A 18 11.33 5.30 -25.03
C GLN A 18 11.37 6.82 -24.77
N VAL A 19 10.43 7.37 -23.99
CA VAL A 19 10.44 8.79 -23.61
C VAL A 19 11.61 9.09 -22.67
N SER A 20 11.89 8.21 -21.70
CA SER A 20 13.09 8.34 -20.85
C SER A 20 14.37 8.29 -21.68
N THR A 21 14.44 7.42 -22.70
CA THR A 21 15.60 7.31 -23.59
C THR A 21 15.79 8.54 -24.50
N LEU A 22 14.71 9.14 -25.01
CA LEU A 22 14.76 10.40 -25.79
C LEU A 22 15.29 11.58 -24.97
N VAL A 23 14.79 11.74 -23.74
CA VAL A 23 15.19 12.83 -22.84
C VAL A 23 16.63 12.65 -22.35
N GLN A 24 17.06 11.40 -22.13
CA GLN A 24 18.38 11.06 -21.62
C GLN A 24 19.49 11.21 -22.67
N HIS A 25 19.26 10.82 -23.94
CA HIS A 25 20.26 10.98 -25.01
C HIS A 25 20.61 12.43 -25.35
N ARG A 26 19.76 13.40 -25.01
CA ARG A 26 20.02 14.84 -25.20
C ARG A 26 20.74 15.48 -24.00
N SER A 27 20.74 14.85 -22.83
CA SER A 27 21.29 15.45 -21.60
C SER A 27 22.80 15.31 -21.46
N GLU A 28 23.45 14.43 -22.25
CA GLU A 28 24.80 13.96 -21.97
C GLU A 28 25.94 14.47 -22.88
N ARG A 29 25.75 15.43 -23.81
CA ARG A 29 26.85 15.90 -24.69
C ARG A 29 27.02 17.42 -24.75
N SER A 30 28.27 17.84 -24.58
CA SER A 30 28.82 19.12 -25.04
C SER A 30 28.81 19.20 -26.58
N PRO A 31 28.85 20.41 -27.19
CA PRO A 31 28.52 20.63 -28.60
C PRO A 31 29.52 20.07 -29.63
N SER A 32 30.57 19.36 -29.22
CA SER A 32 31.59 18.87 -30.13
C SER A 32 31.38 17.40 -30.45
N VAL A 33 30.87 17.14 -31.66
CA VAL A 33 30.80 15.84 -32.36
C VAL A 33 29.66 14.91 -31.89
N SER A 34 28.42 15.23 -32.24
CA SER A 34 27.36 14.22 -32.38
C SER A 34 27.67 13.35 -33.60
N SER A 35 27.98 12.07 -33.40
CA SER A 35 28.14 11.12 -34.51
C SER A 35 26.83 11.06 -35.29
N GLU A 36 26.90 11.08 -36.63
CA GLU A 36 25.75 10.96 -37.55
C GLU A 36 24.83 9.78 -37.20
N ARG A 37 25.38 8.71 -36.61
CA ARG A 37 24.65 7.56 -36.07
C ARG A 37 23.67 7.92 -34.94
N THR A 38 24.06 8.83 -34.05
CA THR A 38 23.26 9.25 -32.89
C THR A 38 22.10 10.15 -33.32
N LEU A 39 22.33 11.07 -34.27
CA LEU A 39 21.29 11.93 -34.83
C LEU A 39 20.23 11.11 -35.57
N ARG A 40 20.65 10.13 -36.38
CA ARG A 40 19.74 9.17 -37.04
C ARG A 40 18.96 8.31 -36.02
N ALA A 41 19.54 7.98 -34.87
CA ALA A 41 18.84 7.24 -33.83
C ALA A 41 17.72 8.05 -33.18
N ILE A 42 17.94 9.35 -32.92
CA ILE A 42 16.92 10.25 -32.35
C ILE A 42 15.72 10.38 -33.30
N GLY A 43 15.96 10.57 -34.60
CA GLY A 43 14.90 10.60 -35.62
C GLY A 43 14.05 9.32 -35.63
N ARG A 44 14.68 8.14 -35.56
CA ARG A 44 13.97 6.85 -35.49
C ARG A 44 13.10 6.71 -34.24
N VAL A 45 13.53 7.25 -33.11
CA VAL A 45 12.73 7.17 -31.88
C VAL A 45 11.53 8.11 -31.95
N GLY A 46 11.68 9.31 -32.53
CA GLY A 46 10.54 10.21 -32.81
C GLY A 46 9.48 9.55 -33.69
N GLN A 47 9.91 8.93 -34.80
CA GLN A 47 9.03 8.16 -35.69
C GLN A 47 8.35 6.98 -34.97
N ALA A 48 9.09 6.25 -34.14
CA ALA A 48 8.53 5.13 -33.37
C ALA A 48 7.48 5.59 -32.35
N VAL A 49 7.70 6.74 -31.71
CA VAL A 49 6.72 7.36 -30.79
C VAL A 49 5.46 7.75 -31.55
N ASN A 50 5.58 8.48 -32.67
CA ASN A 50 4.39 8.91 -33.43
C ASN A 50 3.61 7.70 -33.98
N LEU A 51 4.29 6.67 -34.50
CA LEU A 51 3.64 5.44 -34.95
C LEU A 51 2.89 4.71 -33.82
N ALA A 52 3.43 4.72 -32.59
CA ALA A 52 2.76 4.15 -31.44
C ALA A 52 1.52 4.96 -31.03
N VAL A 53 1.60 6.28 -31.12
CA VAL A 53 0.48 7.20 -30.88
C VAL A 53 -0.61 7.02 -31.93
N GLU A 54 -0.28 6.90 -33.22
CA GLU A 54 -1.30 6.65 -34.24
C GLU A 54 -2.05 5.35 -33.98
N ARG A 55 -1.34 4.26 -33.67
CA ARG A 55 -1.97 2.98 -33.32
C ARG A 55 -2.85 3.08 -32.07
N PHE A 56 -2.46 3.91 -31.10
CA PHE A 56 -3.25 4.15 -29.91
C PHE A 56 -4.53 4.90 -30.24
N VAL A 57 -4.39 6.00 -30.98
CA VAL A 57 -5.47 6.89 -31.33
C VAL A 57 -6.49 6.17 -32.20
N THR A 58 -6.08 5.35 -33.17
CA THR A 58 -7.02 4.53 -33.96
C THR A 58 -7.89 3.64 -33.08
N VAL A 59 -7.33 3.07 -32.00
CA VAL A 59 -8.12 2.28 -31.03
C VAL A 59 -9.07 3.19 -30.24
N GLY A 60 -8.62 4.38 -29.82
CA GLY A 60 -9.45 5.37 -29.15
C GLY A 60 -10.62 5.85 -30.02
N GLU A 61 -10.37 6.16 -31.30
CA GLU A 61 -11.37 6.58 -32.28
C GLU A 61 -12.38 5.46 -32.57
N THR A 62 -11.93 4.20 -32.67
CA THR A 62 -12.84 3.05 -32.78
C THR A 62 -13.76 2.94 -31.55
N ILE A 63 -13.21 3.15 -30.35
CA ILE A 63 -14.02 3.16 -29.11
C ILE A 63 -15.00 4.33 -29.12
N ALA A 64 -14.59 5.50 -29.63
CA ALA A 64 -15.44 6.69 -29.74
C ALA A 64 -16.63 6.45 -30.67
N ASP A 65 -16.42 5.76 -31.80
CA ASP A 65 -17.48 5.43 -32.75
C ASP A 65 -18.55 4.52 -32.15
N ASP A 66 -18.13 3.56 -31.33
CA ASP A 66 -19.04 2.64 -30.63
C ASP A 66 -19.75 3.29 -29.43
N ASN A 67 -19.34 4.49 -28.99
CA ASN A 67 -19.82 5.12 -27.76
C ASN A 67 -20.16 6.62 -27.96
N PRO A 68 -21.38 6.95 -28.42
CA PRO A 68 -21.78 8.33 -28.77
C PRO A 68 -21.58 9.35 -27.64
N GLU A 69 -21.82 8.95 -26.40
CA GLU A 69 -21.78 9.84 -25.23
C GLU A 69 -20.38 10.37 -24.90
N ILE A 70 -19.32 9.62 -25.22
CA ILE A 70 -17.93 10.03 -25.00
C ILE A 70 -17.21 10.36 -26.30
N LYS A 71 -17.93 10.30 -27.42
CA LYS A 71 -17.35 10.39 -28.77
C LYS A 71 -16.55 11.68 -28.91
N GLN A 72 -17.17 12.82 -28.60
CA GLN A 72 -16.54 14.13 -28.71
C GLN A 72 -15.26 14.23 -27.85
N ASP A 73 -15.36 13.93 -26.56
CA ASP A 73 -14.22 14.01 -25.63
C ASP A 73 -13.07 13.07 -26.01
N MET A 74 -13.40 11.88 -26.52
CA MET A 74 -12.43 10.89 -26.96
C MET A 74 -11.70 11.36 -28.23
N TYR A 75 -12.42 11.89 -29.22
CA TYR A 75 -11.82 12.44 -30.43
C TYR A 75 -10.91 13.64 -30.14
N GLU A 76 -11.29 14.51 -29.21
CA GLU A 76 -10.45 15.63 -28.77
C GLU A 76 -9.15 15.14 -28.12
N ALA A 77 -9.25 14.23 -27.15
CA ALA A 77 -8.07 13.66 -26.48
C ALA A 77 -7.15 12.90 -27.48
N CYS A 78 -7.75 12.21 -28.44
CA CYS A 78 -7.06 11.54 -29.54
C CYS A 78 -6.35 12.54 -30.47
N LYS A 79 -7.00 13.65 -30.82
CA LYS A 79 -6.42 14.73 -31.64
C LYS A 79 -5.24 15.39 -30.93
N GLU A 80 -5.37 15.68 -29.63
CA GLU A 80 -4.29 16.21 -28.79
C GLU A 80 -3.10 15.24 -28.73
N ALA A 81 -3.36 13.95 -28.54
CA ALA A 81 -2.32 12.92 -28.54
C ALA A 81 -1.58 12.86 -29.89
N ARG A 82 -2.32 12.84 -31.00
CA ARG A 82 -1.76 12.86 -32.35
C ARG A 82 -0.89 14.10 -32.59
N ALA A 83 -1.37 15.28 -32.22
CA ALA A 83 -0.62 16.53 -32.36
C ALA A 83 0.68 16.52 -31.53
N ALA A 84 0.63 16.00 -30.31
CA ALA A 84 1.80 15.88 -29.45
C ALA A 84 2.80 14.84 -29.98
N GLY A 85 2.34 13.69 -30.49
CA GLY A 85 3.16 12.67 -31.13
C GLY A 85 3.88 13.19 -32.39
N SER A 86 3.15 13.91 -33.25
CA SER A 86 3.71 14.57 -34.45
C SER A 86 4.70 15.67 -34.08
N SER A 87 4.46 16.42 -33.00
CA SER A 87 5.39 17.44 -32.50
C SER A 87 6.71 16.82 -32.01
N ILE A 88 6.65 15.67 -31.31
CA ILE A 88 7.84 14.94 -30.87
C ILE A 88 8.63 14.42 -32.08
N GLU A 89 7.96 13.84 -33.08
CA GLU A 89 8.61 13.37 -34.31
C GLU A 89 9.32 14.51 -35.05
N ARG A 90 8.64 15.64 -35.24
CA ARG A 90 9.21 16.81 -35.92
C ARG A 90 10.41 17.38 -35.18
N LEU A 91 10.33 17.51 -33.85
CA LEU A 91 11.45 17.98 -33.03
C LEU A 91 12.64 17.00 -33.09
N CYS A 92 12.37 15.69 -33.15
CA CYS A 92 13.41 14.67 -33.34
C CYS A 92 14.03 14.70 -34.76
N GLU A 93 13.25 15.02 -35.79
CA GLU A 93 13.71 15.13 -37.18
C GLU A 93 14.55 16.39 -37.43
N ILE A 94 14.15 17.55 -36.89
CA ILE A 94 14.93 18.79 -36.91
C ILE A 94 16.28 18.54 -36.21
N THR A 95 16.24 17.89 -35.05
CA THR A 95 17.46 17.48 -34.34
C THR A 95 18.32 16.51 -35.17
N ALA A 96 17.72 15.68 -36.02
CA ALA A 96 18.42 14.68 -36.81
C ALA A 96 19.06 15.22 -38.11
N THR A 97 18.64 16.40 -38.59
CA THR A 97 18.97 16.94 -39.93
C THR A 97 19.89 18.16 -39.92
N ASP A 98 20.17 18.78 -38.76
CA ASP A 98 21.12 19.90 -38.64
C ASP A 98 22.50 19.45 -38.08
N PRO A 99 23.57 19.38 -38.91
CA PRO A 99 24.89 18.92 -38.49
C PRO A 99 25.88 20.04 -38.13
N LEU A 100 25.53 21.34 -38.26
CA LEU A 100 26.53 22.44 -38.27
C LEU A 100 26.31 23.61 -37.28
N GLY A 101 25.29 23.58 -36.42
CA GLY A 101 25.30 24.43 -35.22
C GLY A 101 25.32 25.93 -35.48
N TYR A 102 24.58 26.42 -36.49
CA TYR A 102 24.12 27.81 -36.47
C TYR A 102 22.79 27.83 -35.74
N PRO A 103 22.72 28.39 -34.51
CA PRO A 103 21.46 28.50 -33.82
C PRO A 103 20.53 29.40 -34.65
N PRO A 104 19.23 29.07 -34.80
CA PRO A 104 18.24 30.08 -35.10
C PRO A 104 18.40 31.21 -34.07
N PRO A 105 17.98 32.46 -34.37
CA PRO A 105 18.17 33.61 -33.48
C PRO A 105 17.72 33.36 -32.02
N ASP A 106 16.84 32.38 -31.80
CA ASP A 106 16.32 31.95 -30.50
C ASP A 106 16.81 30.55 -30.03
N GLY A 107 18.12 30.36 -29.85
CA GLY A 107 18.79 29.50 -28.85
C GLY A 107 18.45 27.98 -28.67
N PRO A 108 19.46 27.11 -28.35
CA PRO A 108 19.28 25.66 -28.06
C PRO A 108 18.33 25.30 -26.88
N LEU A 109 17.99 26.29 -26.05
CA LEU A 109 17.07 26.16 -24.92
C LEU A 109 15.60 26.07 -25.37
N SER A 110 15.27 26.66 -26.52
CA SER A 110 13.92 26.67 -27.13
C SER A 110 13.45 25.25 -27.44
N ASP A 111 14.26 24.46 -28.16
CA ASP A 111 13.92 23.09 -28.58
C ASP A 111 13.85 22.07 -27.44
N ARG A 112 14.58 22.28 -26.33
CA ARG A 112 14.50 21.40 -25.14
C ARG A 112 13.22 21.65 -24.37
N SER A 113 12.86 22.91 -24.21
CA SER A 113 11.59 23.31 -23.60
C SER A 113 10.40 22.82 -24.44
N ALA A 114 10.49 22.89 -25.76
CA ALA A 114 9.48 22.39 -26.70
C ALA A 114 9.29 20.87 -26.61
N MET A 115 10.39 20.10 -26.54
CA MET A 115 10.33 18.64 -26.37
C MET A 115 9.67 18.23 -25.04
N ILE A 116 10.01 18.90 -23.94
CA ILE A 116 9.41 18.61 -22.62
C ILE A 116 7.91 18.96 -22.64
N ARG A 117 7.53 20.08 -23.26
CA ARG A 117 6.11 20.45 -23.43
C ARG A 117 5.35 19.40 -24.25
N ALA A 118 5.91 18.96 -25.39
CA ALA A 118 5.29 17.95 -26.24
C ALA A 118 5.15 16.59 -25.53
N ALA A 119 6.17 16.17 -24.77
CA ALA A 119 6.11 14.93 -23.98
C ALA A 119 5.09 15.00 -22.83
N ARG A 120 4.98 16.13 -22.14
CA ARG A 120 3.95 16.36 -21.11
C ARG A 120 2.55 16.39 -21.70
N ALA A 121 2.37 17.09 -22.82
CA ALA A 121 1.11 17.13 -23.56
C ALA A 121 0.68 15.71 -23.97
N LEU A 122 1.61 14.91 -24.50
CA LEU A 122 1.33 13.53 -24.89
C LEU A 122 0.95 12.66 -23.68
N LEU A 123 1.64 12.79 -22.53
CA LEU A 123 1.27 12.04 -21.32
C LEU A 123 -0.13 12.43 -20.83
N SER A 124 -0.46 13.72 -20.86
CA SER A 124 -1.75 14.25 -20.44
C SER A 124 -2.89 13.73 -21.34
N SER A 125 -2.75 13.88 -22.66
CA SER A 125 -3.77 13.44 -23.63
C SER A 125 -3.94 11.92 -23.63
N VAL A 126 -2.85 11.16 -23.51
CA VAL A 126 -2.89 9.70 -23.37
C VAL A 126 -3.61 9.27 -22.10
N THR A 127 -3.37 9.96 -20.99
CA THR A 127 -4.07 9.70 -19.73
C THR A 127 -5.56 9.99 -19.89
N ARG A 128 -5.94 11.09 -20.54
CA ARG A 128 -7.34 11.43 -20.84
C ARG A 128 -8.03 10.34 -21.67
N VAL A 129 -7.40 9.84 -22.74
CA VAL A 129 -7.93 8.71 -23.53
C VAL A 129 -8.11 7.45 -22.69
N LEU A 130 -7.14 7.11 -21.82
CA LEU A 130 -7.25 5.94 -20.94
C LEU A 130 -8.37 6.08 -19.90
N LEU A 131 -8.58 7.28 -19.35
CA LEU A 131 -9.67 7.57 -18.41
C LEU A 131 -11.04 7.44 -19.10
N LEU A 132 -11.19 8.02 -20.30
CA LEU A 132 -12.41 7.88 -21.09
C LEU A 132 -12.69 6.41 -21.46
N ALA A 133 -11.65 5.64 -21.80
CA ALA A 133 -11.79 4.20 -22.03
C ALA A 133 -12.19 3.43 -20.77
N ASP A 134 -11.68 3.80 -19.59
CA ASP A 134 -12.11 3.20 -18.31
C ASP A 134 -13.58 3.51 -18.01
N ILE A 135 -14.04 4.74 -18.28
CA ILE A 135 -15.46 5.14 -18.16
C ILE A 135 -16.35 4.22 -19.00
N VAL A 136 -15.96 3.90 -20.23
CA VAL A 136 -16.71 2.95 -21.07
C VAL A 136 -16.77 1.56 -20.44
N VAL A 137 -15.63 1.04 -19.96
CA VAL A 137 -15.59 -0.28 -19.32
C VAL A 137 -16.48 -0.33 -18.07
N VAL A 138 -16.45 0.74 -17.26
CA VAL A 138 -17.32 0.90 -16.09
C VAL A 138 -18.79 0.96 -16.50
N LYS A 139 -19.15 1.74 -17.52
CA LYS A 139 -20.52 1.79 -18.05
C LYS A 139 -21.00 0.42 -18.52
N GLN A 140 -20.19 -0.32 -19.28
CA GLN A 140 -20.55 -1.66 -19.74
C GLN A 140 -20.78 -2.63 -18.59
N LEU A 141 -19.96 -2.55 -17.53
CA LEU A 141 -20.17 -3.33 -16.31
C LEU A 141 -21.50 -2.98 -15.63
N LEU A 142 -21.79 -1.68 -15.45
CA LEU A 142 -23.03 -1.22 -14.83
C LEU A 142 -24.26 -1.62 -15.67
N LEU A 143 -24.17 -1.54 -17.00
CA LEU A 143 -25.23 -2.01 -17.90
C LEU A 143 -25.47 -3.53 -17.77
N ALA A 144 -24.41 -4.33 -17.66
CA ALA A 144 -24.54 -5.77 -17.40
C ALA A 144 -25.22 -6.04 -16.05
N LYS A 145 -24.81 -5.31 -14.99
CA LYS A 145 -25.43 -5.37 -13.67
C LYS A 145 -26.92 -5.00 -13.72
N ASP A 146 -27.29 -3.96 -14.46
CA ASP A 146 -28.69 -3.50 -14.57
C ASP A 146 -29.56 -4.44 -15.43
N ARG A 147 -28.98 -5.18 -16.38
CA ARG A 147 -29.69 -6.28 -17.05
C ARG A 147 -30.03 -7.39 -16.06
N VAL A 148 -29.04 -7.87 -15.30
CA VAL A 148 -29.23 -8.87 -14.24
C VAL A 148 -30.26 -8.41 -13.21
N ALA A 149 -30.21 -7.16 -12.75
CA ALA A 149 -31.19 -6.64 -11.80
C ALA A 149 -32.62 -6.66 -12.34
N ARG A 150 -32.81 -6.32 -13.62
CA ARG A 150 -34.13 -6.37 -14.28
C ARG A 150 -34.62 -7.80 -14.49
N SER A 151 -33.76 -8.71 -14.93
CA SER A 151 -34.15 -10.11 -15.11
C SER A 151 -34.45 -10.80 -13.78
N LEU A 152 -33.71 -10.47 -12.71
CA LEU A 152 -33.98 -10.92 -11.35
C LEU A 152 -35.37 -10.42 -10.88
N CYS A 153 -35.68 -9.14 -11.07
CA CYS A 153 -37.01 -8.60 -10.73
C CYS A 153 -38.14 -9.29 -11.50
N ARG A 154 -37.92 -9.58 -12.79
CA ARG A 154 -38.89 -10.32 -13.61
C ARG A 154 -39.13 -11.73 -13.06
N MET A 155 -38.09 -12.43 -12.63
CA MET A 155 -38.22 -13.79 -12.05
C MET A 155 -39.02 -13.82 -10.75
N GLU A 156 -38.88 -12.79 -9.91
CA GLU A 156 -39.58 -12.67 -8.62
C GLU A 156 -41.10 -12.52 -8.80
N GLN A 157 -41.53 -11.92 -9.92
CA GLN A 157 -42.93 -11.63 -10.24
C GLN A 157 -43.66 -12.76 -10.98
N VAL A 158 -42.96 -13.85 -11.31
CA VAL A 158 -43.56 -14.94 -12.08
C VAL A 158 -44.62 -15.69 -11.25
N ALA A 159 -45.76 -15.99 -11.87
CA ALA A 159 -46.88 -16.70 -11.24
C ALA A 159 -46.84 -18.25 -11.38
N ASN A 160 -46.02 -18.82 -12.27
CA ASN A 160 -45.93 -20.27 -12.47
C ASN A 160 -44.52 -20.75 -12.83
N PHE A 161 -44.25 -22.03 -12.59
CA PHE A 161 -42.90 -22.58 -12.73
C PHE A 161 -42.36 -22.60 -14.17
N THR A 162 -43.23 -22.79 -15.18
CA THR A 162 -42.80 -22.82 -16.58
C THR A 162 -42.27 -21.46 -17.05
N GLU A 163 -43.00 -20.39 -16.71
CA GLU A 163 -42.54 -19.01 -16.93
C GLU A 163 -41.25 -18.72 -16.15
N PHE A 164 -41.10 -19.28 -14.95
CA PHE A 164 -39.93 -19.07 -14.11
C PHE A 164 -38.69 -19.68 -14.76
N VAL A 165 -38.78 -20.92 -15.26
CA VAL A 165 -37.65 -21.57 -15.95
C VAL A 165 -37.22 -20.80 -17.19
N LYS A 166 -38.16 -20.24 -17.97
CA LYS A 166 -37.83 -19.37 -19.11
C LYS A 166 -37.10 -18.11 -18.65
N ALA A 167 -37.61 -17.44 -17.61
CA ALA A 167 -36.98 -16.24 -17.06
C ALA A 167 -35.60 -16.53 -16.45
N PHE A 168 -35.45 -17.66 -15.76
CA PHE A 168 -34.21 -18.15 -15.15
C PHE A 168 -33.14 -18.44 -16.20
N SER A 169 -33.51 -18.99 -17.36
CA SER A 169 -32.57 -19.20 -18.47
C SER A 169 -31.98 -17.90 -19.00
N VAL A 170 -32.81 -16.87 -19.18
CA VAL A 170 -32.35 -15.54 -19.60
C VAL A 170 -31.46 -14.90 -18.53
N PHE A 171 -31.90 -14.95 -17.27
CA PHE A 171 -31.12 -14.47 -16.12
C PHE A 171 -29.75 -15.16 -16.04
N GLY A 172 -29.69 -16.48 -16.22
CA GLY A 172 -28.44 -17.25 -16.18
C GLY A 172 -27.44 -16.80 -17.25
N ALA A 173 -27.90 -16.49 -18.47
CA ALA A 173 -27.04 -15.97 -19.54
C ALA A 173 -26.47 -14.59 -19.18
N GLU A 174 -27.30 -13.68 -18.65
CA GLU A 174 -26.87 -12.36 -18.20
C GLU A 174 -25.91 -12.43 -17.00
N MET A 175 -26.12 -13.40 -16.09
CA MET A 175 -25.22 -13.65 -14.95
C MET A 175 -23.83 -14.12 -15.37
N VAL A 176 -23.72 -14.96 -16.40
CA VAL A 176 -22.42 -15.39 -16.95
C VAL A 176 -21.66 -14.18 -17.51
N GLU A 177 -22.36 -13.31 -18.25
CA GLU A 177 -21.76 -12.06 -18.73
C GLU A 177 -21.28 -11.18 -17.57
N LEU A 178 -22.13 -10.99 -16.55
CA LEU A 178 -21.79 -10.22 -15.35
C LEU A 178 -20.56 -10.81 -14.63
N ALA A 179 -20.48 -12.13 -14.50
CA ALA A 179 -19.37 -12.83 -13.85
C ALA A 179 -18.03 -12.60 -14.57
N HIS A 180 -18.04 -12.56 -15.91
CA HIS A 180 -16.85 -12.23 -16.71
C HIS A 180 -16.45 -10.76 -16.55
N VAL A 181 -17.39 -9.82 -16.67
CA VAL A 181 -17.05 -8.38 -16.59
C VAL A 181 -16.54 -7.96 -15.22
N THR A 182 -17.14 -8.47 -14.16
CA THR A 182 -16.73 -8.24 -12.76
C THR A 182 -15.42 -8.94 -12.43
N GLY A 183 -15.17 -10.15 -12.94
CA GLY A 183 -13.91 -10.85 -12.70
C GLY A 183 -12.70 -10.18 -13.33
N ASP A 184 -12.84 -9.72 -14.56
CA ASP A 184 -11.79 -8.94 -15.20
C ASP A 184 -11.62 -7.56 -14.52
N ARG A 185 -12.71 -6.90 -14.06
CA ARG A 185 -12.59 -5.65 -13.30
C ARG A 185 -11.88 -5.88 -11.96
N GLN A 186 -12.16 -6.97 -11.27
CA GLN A 186 -11.46 -7.37 -10.05
C GLN A 186 -9.95 -7.47 -10.27
N ALA A 187 -9.51 -8.06 -11.38
CA ALA A 187 -8.09 -8.17 -11.72
C ALA A 187 -7.43 -6.81 -12.03
N ASP A 188 -8.21 -5.84 -12.51
CA ASP A 188 -7.74 -4.48 -12.82
C ASP A 188 -7.68 -3.55 -11.60
N LEU A 189 -8.42 -3.86 -10.52
CA LEU A 189 -8.45 -3.05 -9.28
C LEU A 189 -7.09 -3.06 -8.57
N LYS A 190 -6.60 -1.86 -8.22
CA LYS A 190 -5.31 -1.67 -7.55
C LYS A 190 -5.40 -1.79 -6.03
N GLU A 191 -6.41 -1.16 -5.44
CA GLU A 191 -6.66 -1.23 -4.01
C GLU A 191 -7.08 -2.63 -3.59
N GLU A 192 -6.44 -3.13 -2.54
CA GLU A 192 -6.63 -4.48 -2.03
C GLU A 192 -8.03 -4.68 -1.48
N ARG A 193 -8.49 -3.78 -0.59
CA ARG A 193 -9.84 -3.80 -0.02
C ARG A 193 -10.94 -3.87 -1.08
N ARG A 194 -10.91 -2.99 -2.09
CA ARG A 194 -11.91 -2.98 -3.18
C ARG A 194 -11.87 -4.28 -3.99
N ARG A 195 -10.68 -4.84 -4.23
CA ARG A 195 -10.52 -6.14 -4.90
C ARG A 195 -11.17 -7.27 -4.08
N ALA A 196 -10.97 -7.29 -2.76
CA ALA A 196 -11.58 -8.26 -1.86
C ALA A 196 -13.11 -8.12 -1.78
N GLN A 197 -13.64 -6.89 -1.73
CA GLN A 197 -15.07 -6.62 -1.75
C GLN A 197 -15.74 -7.10 -3.04
N MET A 198 -15.09 -6.87 -4.20
CA MET A 198 -15.56 -7.41 -5.49
C MET A 198 -15.57 -8.94 -5.47
N ALA A 199 -14.53 -9.58 -4.92
CA ALA A 199 -14.47 -11.04 -4.82
C ALA A 199 -15.63 -11.60 -3.96
N ALA A 200 -15.89 -10.99 -2.80
CA ALA A 200 -16.97 -11.38 -1.90
C ALA A 200 -18.35 -11.22 -2.57
N ALA A 201 -18.59 -10.09 -3.26
CA ALA A 201 -19.84 -9.87 -3.98
C ALA A 201 -20.09 -10.95 -5.05
N ARG A 202 -19.05 -11.30 -5.81
CA ARG A 202 -19.12 -12.36 -6.84
C ARG A 202 -19.43 -13.72 -6.23
N GLN A 203 -18.82 -14.04 -5.10
CA GLN A 203 -19.05 -15.30 -4.39
C GLN A 203 -20.49 -15.41 -3.88
N VAL A 204 -21.05 -14.33 -3.32
CA VAL A 204 -22.47 -14.29 -2.93
C VAL A 204 -23.37 -14.54 -4.14
N LEU A 205 -23.14 -13.86 -5.26
CA LEU A 205 -23.94 -14.06 -6.48
C LEU A 205 -23.86 -15.49 -7.01
N GLU A 206 -22.69 -16.11 -7.03
CA GLU A 206 -22.49 -17.50 -7.45
C GLU A 206 -23.28 -18.46 -6.56
N ARG A 207 -23.15 -18.33 -5.24
CA ARG A 207 -23.83 -19.18 -4.25
C ARG A 207 -25.35 -18.99 -4.29
N SER A 208 -25.83 -17.76 -4.30
CA SER A 208 -27.26 -17.46 -4.40
C SER A 208 -27.88 -18.01 -5.69
N THR A 209 -27.16 -17.97 -6.82
CA THR A 209 -27.65 -18.51 -8.11
C THR A 209 -27.95 -20.01 -8.02
N MET A 210 -27.13 -20.78 -7.28
CA MET A 210 -27.35 -22.21 -7.09
C MET A 210 -28.61 -22.54 -6.29
N MET A 211 -29.03 -21.65 -5.39
CA MET A 211 -30.20 -21.82 -4.51
C MET A 211 -31.49 -21.25 -5.11
N LEU A 212 -31.36 -20.34 -6.08
CA LEU A 212 -32.45 -19.52 -6.60
C LEU A 212 -33.56 -20.35 -7.25
N LEU A 213 -33.21 -21.40 -7.99
CA LEU A 213 -34.20 -22.27 -8.65
C LEU A 213 -35.01 -23.06 -7.61
N THR A 214 -34.35 -23.73 -6.68
CA THR A 214 -34.99 -24.61 -5.70
C THR A 214 -35.88 -23.82 -4.73
N SER A 215 -35.38 -22.70 -4.19
CA SER A 215 -36.16 -21.83 -3.30
C SER A 215 -37.39 -21.24 -3.99
N SER A 216 -37.24 -20.75 -5.23
CA SER A 216 -38.36 -20.22 -6.01
C SER A 216 -39.38 -21.30 -6.38
N LYS A 217 -38.92 -22.49 -6.78
CA LYS A 217 -39.78 -23.64 -7.07
C LYS A 217 -40.60 -24.07 -5.85
N THR A 218 -40.00 -24.04 -4.66
CA THR A 218 -40.65 -24.37 -3.40
C THR A 218 -41.75 -23.36 -3.08
N CYS A 219 -41.44 -22.07 -3.17
CA CYS A 219 -42.42 -21.01 -2.92
C CYS A 219 -43.58 -21.02 -3.96
N LEU A 220 -43.30 -21.30 -5.24
CA LEU A 220 -44.35 -21.46 -6.25
C LEU A 220 -45.21 -22.71 -6.04
N ARG A 221 -44.66 -23.75 -5.41
CA ARG A 221 -45.40 -24.98 -5.12
C ARG A 221 -46.31 -24.82 -3.90
N HIS A 222 -45.85 -24.05 -2.91
CA HIS A 222 -46.50 -23.82 -1.61
C HIS A 222 -46.64 -22.32 -1.32
N PRO A 223 -47.45 -21.59 -2.11
CA PRO A 223 -47.54 -20.12 -2.03
C PRO A 223 -48.03 -19.60 -0.67
N GLU A 224 -48.77 -20.41 0.08
CA GLU A 224 -49.29 -20.15 1.42
C GLU A 224 -48.24 -20.31 2.53
N CYS A 225 -47.12 -20.99 2.26
CA CYS A 225 -46.10 -21.27 3.27
C CYS A 225 -45.16 -20.05 3.45
N PRO A 226 -45.22 -19.34 4.59
CA PRO A 226 -44.40 -18.15 4.83
C PRO A 226 -42.90 -18.49 4.85
N ASP A 227 -42.52 -19.62 5.42
CA ASP A 227 -41.13 -20.06 5.50
C ASP A 227 -40.50 -20.27 4.11
N SER A 228 -41.24 -20.90 3.18
CA SER A 228 -40.76 -21.10 1.81
C SER A 228 -40.59 -19.78 1.06
N ARG A 229 -41.43 -18.79 1.36
CA ARG A 229 -41.34 -17.44 0.80
C ARG A 229 -40.14 -16.69 1.37
N GLU A 230 -39.92 -16.75 2.68
CA GLU A 230 -38.77 -16.13 3.34
C GLU A 230 -37.44 -16.67 2.80
N ASN A 231 -37.34 -18.00 2.63
CA ASN A 231 -36.17 -18.62 1.99
C ASN A 231 -35.87 -18.02 0.61
N ARG A 232 -36.89 -17.95 -0.25
CA ARG A 232 -36.77 -17.36 -1.59
C ARG A 232 -36.37 -15.89 -1.50
N ASP A 233 -37.11 -15.11 -0.73
CA ASP A 233 -36.93 -13.66 -0.65
C ASP A 233 -35.55 -13.28 -0.09
N THR A 234 -35.02 -14.10 0.83
CA THR A 234 -33.64 -13.97 1.33
C THR A 234 -32.62 -14.10 0.20
N VAL A 235 -32.75 -15.11 -0.67
CA VAL A 235 -31.84 -15.30 -1.82
C VAL A 235 -31.92 -14.09 -2.76
N PHE A 236 -33.12 -13.64 -3.13
CA PHE A 236 -33.29 -12.45 -3.99
C PHE A 236 -32.69 -11.18 -3.37
N CYS A 237 -32.90 -10.98 -2.06
CA CYS A 237 -32.36 -9.85 -1.32
C CYS A 237 -30.83 -9.85 -1.31
N GLN A 238 -30.19 -11.01 -1.09
CA GLN A 238 -28.73 -11.10 -1.11
C GLN A 238 -28.13 -10.86 -2.48
N MET A 239 -28.77 -11.33 -3.54
CA MET A 239 -28.32 -11.03 -4.90
C MET A 239 -28.37 -9.53 -5.20
N ARG A 240 -29.44 -8.84 -4.76
CA ARG A 240 -29.54 -7.37 -4.87
C ARG A 240 -28.42 -6.68 -4.11
N ARG A 241 -28.19 -7.04 -2.85
CA ARG A 241 -27.11 -6.47 -2.02
C ARG A 241 -25.72 -6.70 -2.63
N ALA A 242 -25.47 -7.87 -3.19
CA ALA A 242 -24.21 -8.16 -3.88
C ALA A 242 -24.03 -7.31 -5.14
N MET A 243 -25.10 -7.08 -5.91
CA MET A 243 -25.07 -6.16 -7.05
C MET A 243 -24.88 -4.69 -6.64
N ASP A 244 -25.44 -4.28 -5.51
CA ASP A 244 -25.23 -2.92 -4.96
C ASP A 244 -23.79 -2.74 -4.49
N LEU A 245 -23.20 -3.77 -3.89
CA LEU A 245 -21.78 -3.78 -3.54
C LEU A 245 -20.88 -3.70 -4.78
N ILE A 246 -21.20 -4.43 -5.86
CA ILE A 246 -20.51 -4.30 -7.15
C ILE A 246 -20.60 -2.85 -7.67
N HIS A 247 -21.78 -2.24 -7.59
CA HIS A 247 -21.97 -0.85 -7.98
C HIS A 247 -21.09 0.09 -7.16
N TYR A 248 -21.10 -0.05 -5.83
CA TYR A 248 -20.27 0.72 -4.90
C TYR A 248 -18.77 0.62 -5.24
N VAL A 249 -18.25 -0.61 -5.35
CA VAL A 249 -16.83 -0.86 -5.65
C VAL A 249 -16.41 -0.23 -6.98
N VAL A 250 -17.32 -0.18 -7.95
CA VAL A 250 -17.04 0.33 -9.30
C VAL A 250 -17.20 1.84 -9.41
N LYS A 251 -18.18 2.46 -8.74
CA LYS A 251 -18.43 3.91 -8.80
C LYS A 251 -17.58 4.73 -7.83
N ASP A 252 -17.57 4.36 -6.56
CA ASP A 252 -16.86 5.14 -5.54
C ASP A 252 -15.33 4.96 -5.66
N GLY A 253 -14.90 3.88 -6.32
CA GLY A 253 -13.52 3.70 -6.78
C GLY A 253 -13.01 4.74 -7.78
N VAL A 254 -13.90 5.46 -8.47
CA VAL A 254 -13.55 6.41 -9.54
C VAL A 254 -13.80 7.87 -9.12
N LEU A 255 -14.72 8.14 -8.18
CA LEU A 255 -15.09 9.51 -7.78
C LEU A 255 -14.29 10.06 -6.59
N GLU A 256 -13.91 9.25 -5.59
CA GLU A 256 -13.05 9.70 -4.48
C GLU A 256 -11.69 10.22 -4.99
N THR A 257 -11.14 9.61 -6.04
CA THR A 257 -9.85 10.00 -6.63
C THR A 257 -9.86 11.35 -7.35
N VAL A 258 -11.03 11.91 -7.67
CA VAL A 258 -11.14 13.24 -8.30
C VAL A 258 -11.42 14.33 -7.25
N ALA A 259 -12.23 14.03 -6.24
CA ALA A 259 -12.56 14.96 -5.16
C ALA A 259 -11.38 15.18 -4.18
N GLU A 260 -10.61 14.13 -3.86
CA GLU A 260 -9.41 14.24 -3.01
C GLU A 260 -8.28 15.05 -3.67
N ARG A 261 -8.20 15.02 -5.01
CA ARG A 261 -7.20 15.81 -5.77
C ARG A 261 -7.51 17.31 -5.80
N LEU A 262 -8.71 17.72 -5.40
CA LEU A 262 -9.16 19.11 -5.41
C LEU A 262 -9.26 19.71 -3.99
N SER A 263 -9.00 18.92 -2.94
CA SER A 263 -8.96 19.39 -1.55
C SER A 263 -7.52 19.44 -1.03
N PRO A 264 -7.05 20.55 -0.41
CA PRO A 264 -5.68 20.66 0.11
C PRO A 264 -5.37 19.78 1.34
N ARG A 265 -6.20 18.77 1.66
CA ARG A 265 -6.22 18.14 2.98
C ARG A 265 -6.32 16.60 3.00
N GLY A 266 -5.87 15.92 1.94
CA GLY A 266 -6.02 14.45 1.85
C GLY A 266 -4.83 13.74 1.22
N GLY A 267 -3.67 13.76 1.87
CA GLY A 267 -2.57 12.87 1.55
C GLY A 267 -2.62 11.62 2.40
N GLY A 268 -3.16 10.51 1.87
CA GLY A 268 -2.90 9.14 2.36
C GLY A 268 -2.96 8.90 3.87
N GLN A 269 -3.86 9.56 4.59
CA GLN A 269 -4.06 9.32 6.01
C GLN A 269 -4.79 7.98 6.15
N VAL A 270 -4.11 6.97 6.68
CA VAL A 270 -4.77 5.74 7.14
C VAL A 270 -5.80 6.20 8.18
N ASP A 271 -7.08 6.02 7.86
CA ASP A 271 -8.23 6.40 8.67
C ASP A 271 -8.28 5.52 9.93
N TRP A 272 -7.34 5.75 10.86
CA TRP A 272 -7.21 5.00 12.12
C TRP A 272 -8.29 5.40 13.14
N ASP A 273 -8.85 6.61 12.98
CA ASP A 273 -9.96 7.15 13.77
C ASP A 273 -11.33 6.72 13.20
N SER A 274 -11.34 5.95 12.12
CA SER A 274 -12.56 5.37 11.55
C SER A 274 -13.21 4.39 12.54
N GLU A 275 -14.54 4.35 12.57
CA GLU A 275 -15.29 3.21 13.16
C GLU A 275 -14.84 1.85 12.60
N ARG A 276 -14.23 1.86 11.41
CA ARG A 276 -13.75 0.69 10.68
C ARG A 276 -12.38 0.17 11.13
N ALA A 277 -11.68 0.88 12.02
CA ALA A 277 -10.36 0.48 12.50
C ALA A 277 -10.44 -0.78 13.37
N SER A 278 -9.55 -1.74 13.10
CA SER A 278 -9.34 -2.95 13.87
C SER A 278 -8.40 -2.70 15.06
N ALA A 279 -8.36 -3.62 16.03
CA ALA A 279 -7.39 -3.53 17.13
C ALA A 279 -5.95 -3.51 16.59
N PHE A 280 -5.62 -4.37 15.63
CA PHE A 280 -4.29 -4.40 15.01
C PHE A 280 -3.96 -3.15 14.20
N THR A 281 -4.90 -2.56 13.46
CA THR A 281 -4.62 -1.30 12.76
C THR A 281 -4.38 -0.15 13.74
N SER A 282 -5.11 -0.13 14.85
CA SER A 282 -4.94 0.86 15.92
C SER A 282 -3.59 0.69 16.63
N LEU A 283 -3.22 -0.55 16.97
CA LEU A 283 -1.92 -0.90 17.56
C LEU A 283 -0.76 -0.53 16.64
N LYS A 284 -0.86 -0.87 15.35
CA LYS A 284 0.16 -0.52 14.35
C LYS A 284 0.32 0.99 14.19
N HIS A 285 -0.79 1.72 14.23
CA HIS A 285 -0.75 3.19 14.18
C HIS A 285 -0.08 3.76 15.44
N PHE A 286 -0.50 3.30 16.62
CA PHE A 286 0.10 3.68 17.90
C PHE A 286 1.61 3.40 17.93
N SER A 287 2.05 2.18 17.60
CA SER A 287 3.48 1.83 17.55
C SER A 287 4.27 2.71 16.57
N ARG A 288 3.67 3.07 15.43
CA ARG A 288 4.29 3.98 14.47
C ARG A 288 4.43 5.40 15.02
N LEU A 289 3.40 5.93 15.69
CA LEU A 289 3.47 7.24 16.34
C LEU A 289 4.53 7.26 17.45
N VAL A 290 4.61 6.19 18.24
CA VAL A 290 5.64 6.02 19.28
C VAL A 290 7.04 6.05 18.66
N GLU A 291 7.27 5.34 17.55
CA GLU A 291 8.57 5.37 16.85
C GLU A 291 8.88 6.75 16.26
N LEU A 292 7.89 7.39 15.63
CA LEU A 292 8.03 8.74 15.08
C LEU A 292 8.27 9.80 16.15
N SER A 293 8.01 9.50 17.43
CA SER A 293 8.22 10.42 18.55
C SER A 293 9.68 10.43 19.03
N ARG A 294 10.54 9.53 18.52
CA ARG A 294 11.95 9.38 18.89
C ARG A 294 12.75 10.67 18.62
N PRO A 295 13.54 11.19 19.59
CA PRO A 295 14.36 12.38 19.38
C PRO A 295 15.53 12.09 18.42
N GLN A 296 15.73 12.89 17.37
CA GLN A 296 16.92 12.81 16.53
C GLN A 296 18.06 13.63 17.16
N VAL A 297 19.14 12.97 17.58
CA VAL A 297 20.35 13.62 18.09
C VAL A 297 21.22 14.05 16.92
N THR A 298 21.36 15.35 16.66
CA THR A 298 22.43 15.87 15.79
C THR A 298 23.72 16.01 16.59
N GLU A 299 24.71 15.14 16.38
CA GLU A 299 26.05 15.30 16.94
C GLU A 299 26.76 16.51 16.32
N THR A 300 26.70 17.68 16.96
CA THR A 300 27.63 18.77 16.67
C THR A 300 28.84 18.66 17.59
N THR A 301 29.95 18.12 17.10
CA THR A 301 31.25 18.24 17.78
C THR A 301 31.77 19.67 17.66
N PRO A 302 32.12 20.38 18.76
CA PRO A 302 32.72 21.70 18.66
C PRO A 302 34.20 21.55 18.30
N LYS A 303 34.57 21.88 17.05
CA LYS A 303 35.97 22.06 16.66
C LYS A 303 36.53 23.29 17.37
N VAL A 304 37.45 23.05 18.30
CA VAL A 304 38.39 24.04 18.81
C VAL A 304 39.26 24.49 17.64
N ILE A 305 39.15 25.75 17.24
CA ILE A 305 40.14 26.43 16.40
C ILE A 305 40.55 27.69 17.16
N GLY A 306 41.77 27.66 17.70
CA GLY A 306 42.46 28.87 18.12
C GLY A 306 42.97 29.62 16.91
N ASN A 307 42.84 30.94 16.93
CA ASN A 307 43.96 31.87 16.77
C ASN A 307 43.49 33.31 17.00
N SER A 308 44.33 34.05 17.70
CA SER A 308 44.25 35.47 18.01
C SER A 308 44.27 36.33 16.74
N GLU A 309 43.45 37.39 16.70
CA GLU A 309 43.86 38.72 16.23
C GLU A 309 42.84 39.80 16.65
N ILE A 310 43.34 41.03 16.73
CA ILE A 310 42.91 42.14 17.59
C ILE A 310 42.13 43.20 16.76
N VAL A 311 41.34 44.05 17.45
CA VAL A 311 40.82 45.39 17.05
C VAL A 311 39.51 45.30 16.21
N GLU A 312 38.40 46.02 16.44
CA GLU A 312 38.15 47.39 16.91
C GLU A 312 36.69 47.54 17.41
N GLU A 313 36.47 48.41 18.40
CA GLU A 313 35.17 48.71 19.01
C GLU A 313 34.66 50.09 18.53
N ALA A 314 33.46 50.18 17.94
CA ALA A 314 32.70 51.44 17.74
C ALA A 314 31.23 51.14 17.32
N PRO A 315 30.25 52.05 17.47
CA PRO A 315 29.31 52.04 18.59
C PRO A 315 27.83 51.90 18.19
N ALA A 316 26.99 51.58 19.18
CA ALA A 316 25.53 51.52 19.09
C ALA A 316 24.88 52.88 18.72
N PRO A 317 23.78 52.90 17.95
CA PRO A 317 22.98 54.11 17.76
C PRO A 317 22.05 54.35 18.96
N ARG A 318 22.11 55.58 19.44
CA ARG A 318 21.22 56.20 20.43
C ARG A 318 19.82 56.37 19.86
N GLU A 319 18.79 55.89 20.56
CA GLU A 319 17.45 56.45 20.43
C GLU A 319 17.14 57.40 21.59
N LEU A 320 16.61 58.55 21.17
CA LEU A 320 16.33 59.72 21.97
C LEU A 320 15.03 59.57 22.76
N THR A 321 15.09 60.15 23.95
CA THR A 321 14.05 60.34 24.94
C THR A 321 12.80 61.05 24.42
N ARG A 322 11.63 60.73 24.99
CA ARG A 322 10.74 61.77 25.53
C ARG A 322 9.79 61.27 26.61
N SER A 323 9.82 61.98 27.72
CA SER A 323 9.11 61.76 28.98
C SER A 323 7.64 62.22 28.97
N SER A 324 6.84 61.68 29.89
CA SER A 324 6.12 62.44 30.95
C SER A 324 5.31 61.44 31.83
N SER A 325 5.64 61.31 33.12
CA SER A 325 4.91 61.90 34.29
C SER A 325 3.55 61.21 34.54
N VAL A 326 3.13 60.74 35.74
CA VAL A 326 3.39 61.14 37.13
C VAL A 326 2.54 60.24 38.08
N ARG A 327 3.06 59.97 39.30
CA ARG A 327 2.35 59.54 40.57
C ARG A 327 1.62 58.17 40.57
N ASP A 328 1.53 57.40 41.65
CA ASP A 328 1.60 57.67 43.10
C ASP A 328 1.84 56.36 43.90
N ARG A 329 2.51 56.48 45.06
CA ARG A 329 2.36 55.72 46.35
C ARG A 329 2.62 54.19 46.44
N ARG A 330 3.66 53.79 47.21
CA ARG A 330 3.68 53.36 48.65
C ARG A 330 3.27 51.87 48.82
N ILE A 331 3.87 51.00 49.62
CA ILE A 331 4.54 51.11 50.93
C ILE A 331 5.38 49.85 51.23
N ASP A 332 6.49 50.05 51.94
CA ASP A 332 7.25 49.26 52.92
C ASP A 332 7.47 47.73 52.86
N GLY A 333 8.70 47.34 53.24
CA GLY A 333 8.94 46.04 53.89
C GLY A 333 10.38 45.58 53.97
N GLN A 334 11.18 46.23 54.80
CA GLN A 334 12.54 45.84 55.27
C GLN A 334 12.83 44.33 55.37
N ARG A 335 14.08 43.90 55.11
CA ARG A 335 15.14 43.75 56.15
C ARG A 335 16.30 42.81 55.72
N THR A 336 17.44 43.44 55.45
CA THR A 336 18.84 43.05 55.76
C THR A 336 19.23 41.57 55.99
N LYS A 337 20.29 41.11 55.29
CA LYS A 337 21.59 40.77 55.90
C LYS A 337 22.70 40.51 54.85
N ASN A 338 23.83 41.17 55.07
CA ASN A 338 25.10 41.06 54.35
C ASN A 338 25.81 39.71 54.60
N ARG A 339 26.47 39.13 53.59
CA ARG A 339 27.96 39.04 53.48
C ARG A 339 28.42 38.20 52.28
N THR A 340 29.20 38.86 51.42
CA THR A 340 30.34 38.43 50.57
C THR A 340 30.92 37.01 50.78
N TYR A 341 31.13 36.22 49.72
CA TYR A 341 32.31 36.18 48.83
C TYR A 341 32.13 35.12 47.72
N ALA A 342 32.43 35.53 46.47
CA ALA A 342 32.98 34.77 45.34
C ALA A 342 32.49 33.33 45.04
N SER A 343 31.84 33.14 43.88
CA SER A 343 32.45 32.49 42.70
C SER A 343 31.43 32.11 41.61
N LEU A 344 31.76 32.51 40.37
CA LEU A 344 31.49 31.86 39.08
C LEU A 344 30.05 31.85 38.48
N GLU A 345 29.89 32.77 37.52
CA GLU A 345 29.21 32.66 36.21
C GLU A 345 28.39 31.39 35.87
N ARG A 346 27.08 31.57 35.62
CA ARG A 346 26.35 31.26 34.37
C ARG A 346 24.82 31.41 34.55
N GLU A 347 24.23 32.47 34.00
CA GLU A 347 22.79 32.55 33.67
C GLU A 347 22.68 32.43 32.14
N LEU A 348 22.16 31.34 31.55
CA LEU A 348 20.75 30.95 31.36
C LEU A 348 19.92 31.97 30.55
N LEU A 349 19.90 31.80 29.23
CA LEU A 349 18.82 32.27 28.35
C LEU A 349 17.58 31.36 28.53
N PRO A 350 16.33 31.86 28.35
CA PRO A 350 15.12 31.13 28.72
C PRO A 350 14.81 29.95 27.79
N PRO A 351 14.11 28.89 28.28
CA PRO A 351 13.78 27.69 27.49
C PRO A 351 12.72 27.90 26.40
N ALA A 352 11.97 28.99 26.45
CA ALA A 352 10.77 29.20 25.63
C ALA A 352 11.04 29.40 24.13
N SER A 353 12.25 29.81 23.73
CA SER A 353 12.57 30.08 22.33
C SER A 353 12.92 28.83 21.51
N ARG A 354 13.35 27.74 22.16
CA ARG A 354 13.80 26.52 21.46
C ARG A 354 12.69 25.50 21.19
N SER A 355 11.68 25.44 22.07
CA SER A 355 10.44 24.69 21.83
C SER A 355 9.70 25.23 20.59
N ALA A 356 9.72 26.55 20.40
CA ALA A 356 9.13 27.21 19.24
C ALA A 356 9.89 26.95 17.93
N GLU A 357 11.22 26.78 17.96
CA GLU A 357 12.03 26.43 16.77
C GLU A 357 11.78 24.99 16.31
N ALA A 358 11.62 24.03 17.23
CA ALA A 358 11.29 22.63 16.90
C ALA A 358 9.87 22.51 16.31
N ALA A 359 8.90 23.27 16.85
CA ALA A 359 7.55 23.36 16.31
C ALA A 359 7.50 24.04 14.92
N MET A 360 8.38 25.01 14.63
CA MET A 360 8.48 25.67 13.32
C MET A 360 9.09 24.78 12.22
N LEU A 361 9.84 23.73 12.57
CA LEU A 361 10.53 22.83 11.63
C LEU A 361 9.74 21.55 11.29
N GLY A 362 8.54 21.36 11.84
CA GLY A 362 7.67 20.21 11.51
C GLY A 362 8.20 18.85 12.00
N LEU A 363 9.08 18.83 12.99
CA LEU A 363 9.62 17.59 13.57
C LEU A 363 8.62 16.97 14.55
N SER A 364 8.17 15.75 14.25
CA SER A 364 7.39 14.93 15.19
C SER A 364 8.31 14.47 16.30
N SER A 365 8.21 15.04 17.50
CA SER A 365 8.98 14.61 18.67
C SER A 365 8.06 14.48 19.87
N VAL A 366 8.34 13.53 20.76
CA VAL A 366 7.65 13.39 22.05
C VAL A 366 7.77 14.65 22.93
N LEU A 367 8.69 15.55 22.60
CA LEU A 367 8.86 16.85 23.25
C LEU A 367 7.79 17.88 22.84
N VAL A 368 7.06 17.63 21.74
CA VAL A 368 6.00 18.51 21.23
C VAL A 368 4.66 18.13 21.87
N PRO A 369 3.93 19.07 22.51
CA PRO A 369 2.64 18.79 23.16
C PRO A 369 1.62 18.10 22.26
N GLU A 370 1.49 18.52 21.01
CA GLU A 370 0.56 17.95 20.04
C GLU A 370 0.84 16.46 19.76
N THR A 371 2.12 16.05 19.74
CA THR A 371 2.52 14.64 19.60
C THR A 371 2.09 13.83 20.82
N ARG A 372 2.19 14.41 22.03
CA ARG A 372 1.80 13.75 23.28
C ARG A 372 0.29 13.47 23.30
N ASP A 373 -0.52 14.44 22.88
CA ASP A 373 -1.97 14.29 22.77
C ASP A 373 -2.36 13.24 21.73
N GLN A 374 -1.67 13.19 20.59
CA GLN A 374 -1.88 12.15 19.56
C GLN A 374 -1.55 10.74 20.08
N LEU A 375 -0.48 10.60 20.88
CA LEU A 375 -0.11 9.31 21.47
C LEU A 375 -1.16 8.83 22.48
N LEU A 376 -1.68 9.72 23.32
CA LEU A 376 -2.75 9.40 24.28
C LEU A 376 -4.03 8.98 23.55
N ALA A 377 -4.47 9.77 22.57
CA ALA A 377 -5.66 9.45 21.78
C ALA A 377 -5.53 8.11 21.03
N ALA A 378 -4.35 7.83 20.46
CA ALA A 378 -4.08 6.57 19.78
C ALA A 378 -4.11 5.37 20.74
N LEU A 379 -3.57 5.51 21.96
CA LEU A 379 -3.65 4.45 22.97
C LEU A 379 -5.08 4.22 23.48
N ASP A 380 -5.84 5.29 23.73
CA ASP A 380 -7.24 5.19 24.12
C ASP A 380 -8.06 4.46 23.05
N LYS A 381 -7.77 4.72 21.77
CA LYS A 381 -8.40 3.99 20.66
C LYS A 381 -8.01 2.52 20.63
N VAL A 382 -6.76 2.18 20.91
CA VAL A 382 -6.33 0.78 21.07
C VAL A 382 -7.15 0.10 22.17
N VAL A 383 -7.29 0.73 23.33
CA VAL A 383 -8.04 0.20 24.48
C VAL A 383 -9.54 0.08 24.17
N GLU A 384 -10.14 1.02 23.46
CA GLU A 384 -11.52 0.90 22.96
C GLU A 384 -11.66 -0.35 22.07
N LYS A 385 -10.73 -0.58 21.14
CA LYS A 385 -10.80 -1.73 20.22
C LYS A 385 -10.48 -3.08 20.87
N THR A 386 -9.87 -3.12 22.05
CA THR A 386 -9.70 -4.37 22.82
C THR A 386 -10.95 -4.73 23.62
N GLN A 387 -11.90 -3.81 23.81
CA GLN A 387 -13.15 -4.08 24.53
C GLN A 387 -13.98 -5.19 23.86
N ASP A 388 -13.94 -5.27 22.53
CA ASP A 388 -14.60 -6.36 21.80
C ASP A 388 -14.16 -7.75 22.27
N PHE A 389 -12.92 -7.89 22.74
CA PHE A 389 -12.39 -9.15 23.29
C PHE A 389 -12.82 -9.35 24.74
N THR A 390 -12.81 -8.30 25.56
CA THR A 390 -13.17 -8.40 26.98
C THR A 390 -14.68 -8.59 27.18
N ASP A 391 -15.50 -8.04 26.29
CA ASP A 391 -16.96 -8.12 26.34
C ASP A 391 -17.50 -9.40 25.71
N SER A 392 -16.67 -10.11 24.94
CA SER A 392 -17.02 -11.41 24.37
C SER A 392 -17.31 -12.42 25.48
N ALA A 393 -18.48 -13.07 25.40
CA ALA A 393 -18.89 -14.13 26.32
C ALA A 393 -18.00 -15.38 26.22
N TYR A 394 -17.28 -15.54 25.11
CA TYR A 394 -16.44 -16.70 24.81
C TYR A 394 -14.96 -16.48 25.13
N THR A 395 -14.56 -15.26 25.53
CA THR A 395 -13.21 -15.02 26.06
C THR A 395 -13.13 -15.50 27.50
N THR A 396 -12.12 -16.33 27.79
CA THR A 396 -11.86 -16.86 29.14
C THR A 396 -11.55 -15.75 30.14
N HIS A 397 -11.80 -16.01 31.43
CA HIS A 397 -11.46 -15.04 32.48
C HIS A 397 -9.97 -14.71 32.51
N GLU A 398 -9.11 -15.70 32.29
CA GLU A 398 -7.66 -15.53 32.22
C GLU A 398 -7.24 -14.59 31.07
N HIS A 399 -7.73 -14.82 29.85
CA HIS A 399 -7.43 -13.94 28.73
C HIS A 399 -7.98 -12.52 28.93
N ARG A 400 -9.19 -12.38 29.49
CA ARG A 400 -9.79 -11.08 29.80
C ARG A 400 -8.94 -10.30 30.80
N GLU A 401 -8.51 -10.94 31.89
CA GLU A 401 -7.65 -10.33 32.90
C GLU A 401 -6.29 -9.92 32.31
N ASN A 402 -5.65 -10.80 31.54
CA ASN A 402 -4.37 -10.53 30.90
C ASN A 402 -4.44 -9.35 29.91
N ILE A 403 -5.51 -9.26 29.11
CA ILE A 403 -5.72 -8.14 28.17
C ILE A 403 -5.85 -6.82 28.95
N LEU A 404 -6.63 -6.80 30.03
CA LEU A 404 -6.81 -5.59 30.86
C LEU A 404 -5.49 -5.16 31.52
N LEU A 405 -4.75 -6.11 32.10
CA LEU A 405 -3.44 -5.85 32.70
C LEU A 405 -2.44 -5.27 31.69
N LEU A 406 -2.42 -5.77 30.46
CA LEU A 406 -1.55 -5.24 29.41
C LEU A 406 -2.00 -3.89 28.88
N CYS A 407 -3.30 -3.62 28.84
CA CYS A 407 -3.81 -2.28 28.54
C CYS A 407 -3.34 -1.27 29.60
N ASP A 408 -3.43 -1.63 30.88
CA ASP A 408 -2.96 -0.79 31.99
C ASP A 408 -1.44 -0.63 31.99
N ARG A 409 -0.69 -1.69 31.66
CA ARG A 409 0.76 -1.61 31.45
C ARG A 409 1.11 -0.65 30.31
N ALA A 410 0.46 -0.74 29.16
CA ALA A 410 0.71 0.16 28.03
C ALA A 410 0.43 1.63 28.40
N LYS A 411 -0.62 1.89 29.19
CA LYS A 411 -0.90 3.23 29.74
C LYS A 411 0.19 3.69 30.70
N LEU A 412 0.66 2.81 31.59
CA LEU A 412 1.72 3.14 32.55
C LEU A 412 3.02 3.51 31.83
N GLU A 413 3.45 2.67 30.89
CA GLU A 413 4.68 2.89 30.10
C GLU A 413 4.58 4.18 29.29
N LEU A 414 3.42 4.47 28.68
CA LEU A 414 3.22 5.72 27.95
C LEU A 414 3.30 6.94 28.89
N ASN A 415 2.64 6.89 30.04
CA ASN A 415 2.73 7.97 31.03
C ASN A 415 4.16 8.17 31.55
N GLN A 416 4.93 7.08 31.69
CA GLN A 416 6.35 7.16 32.04
C GLN A 416 7.16 7.84 30.94
N LEU A 417 6.95 7.47 29.67
CA LEU A 417 7.57 8.14 28.51
C LEU A 417 7.24 9.64 28.50
N LEU A 418 5.97 10.00 28.68
CA LEU A 418 5.54 11.41 28.71
C LEU A 418 6.19 12.18 29.86
N ARG A 419 6.29 11.57 31.05
CA ARG A 419 6.96 12.18 32.21
C ARG A 419 8.45 12.39 31.97
N ILE A 420 9.14 11.42 31.39
CA ILE A 420 10.56 11.54 31.03
C ILE A 420 10.72 12.65 29.98
N ALA A 421 9.85 12.69 28.96
CA ALA A 421 9.88 13.73 27.93
C ALA A 421 9.72 15.15 28.50
N VAL A 422 8.78 15.35 29.45
CA VAL A 422 8.58 16.66 30.12
C VAL A 422 9.76 17.02 31.04
N ASN A 423 10.35 16.05 31.72
CA ASN A 423 11.49 16.32 32.62
C ASN A 423 12.81 16.59 31.87
N THR A 424 12.95 16.06 30.66
CA THR A 424 14.15 16.19 29.81
C THR A 424 14.12 17.45 28.93
N GLU A 425 12.99 18.15 28.86
CA GLU A 425 12.78 19.43 28.16
C GLU A 425 13.88 20.51 28.43
N PRO A 426 14.54 20.57 29.62
CA PRO A 426 15.65 21.51 29.87
C PRO A 426 17.06 20.99 29.52
N PHE A 427 17.29 19.67 29.33
CA PHE A 427 18.63 19.07 29.17
C PHE A 427 18.66 18.02 28.04
N ILE A 428 19.22 18.39 26.88
CA ILE A 428 19.26 17.56 25.66
C ILE A 428 20.21 16.33 25.76
N SER A 429 20.84 16.06 26.92
CA SER A 429 21.80 14.95 27.05
C SER A 429 21.23 13.59 27.49
N ASN A 430 19.93 13.48 27.81
CA ASN A 430 19.29 12.24 28.32
C ASN A 430 18.44 11.51 27.27
N THR A 431 18.87 11.47 26.00
CA THR A 431 18.10 10.82 24.93
C THR A 431 18.01 9.29 25.09
N THR A 432 18.97 8.67 25.76
CA THR A 432 18.98 7.22 26.03
C THR A 432 17.86 6.76 26.95
N GLU A 433 17.44 7.60 27.91
CA GLU A 433 16.31 7.30 28.81
C GLU A 433 14.96 7.38 28.07
N ILE A 434 14.84 8.31 27.10
CA ILE A 434 13.67 8.42 26.22
C ILE A 434 13.59 7.21 25.28
N ASP A 435 14.72 6.82 24.67
CA ASP A 435 14.80 5.64 23.81
C ASP A 435 14.37 4.36 24.55
N GLY A 436 14.87 4.14 25.77
CA GLY A 436 14.47 3.00 26.60
C GLY A 436 12.98 3.02 26.98
N ALA A 437 12.41 4.20 27.21
CA ALA A 437 10.98 4.35 27.47
C ALA A 437 10.12 4.09 26.21
N ILE A 438 10.58 4.54 25.04
CA ILE A 438 9.95 4.23 23.74
C ILE A 438 9.92 2.72 23.50
N GLU A 439 11.06 2.03 23.70
CA GLU A 439 11.14 0.57 23.57
C GLU A 439 10.20 -0.15 24.55
N SER A 440 10.07 0.36 25.77
CA SER A 440 9.16 -0.19 26.79
C SER A 440 7.68 -0.05 26.38
N VAL A 441 7.29 1.10 25.84
CA VAL A 441 5.94 1.32 25.28
C VAL A 441 5.67 0.39 24.09
N GLN A 442 6.65 0.23 23.20
CA GLN A 442 6.52 -0.66 22.05
C GLN A 442 6.40 -2.13 22.48
N SER A 443 7.21 -2.56 23.44
CA SER A 443 7.12 -3.91 24.01
C SER A 443 5.74 -4.15 24.64
N ALA A 444 5.20 -3.21 25.41
CA ALA A 444 3.86 -3.34 25.97
C ALA A 444 2.77 -3.45 24.88
N GLY A 445 2.87 -2.66 23.80
CA GLY A 445 1.97 -2.76 22.64
C GLY A 445 2.08 -4.10 21.91
N GLN A 446 3.29 -4.64 21.77
CA GLN A 446 3.53 -5.95 21.15
C GLN A 446 2.99 -7.10 22.02
N ASP A 447 3.19 -7.04 23.33
CA ASP A 447 2.66 -8.02 24.28
C ASP A 447 1.13 -8.03 24.24
N LEU A 448 0.50 -6.85 24.21
CA LEU A 448 -0.96 -6.73 24.05
C LEU A 448 -1.41 -7.36 22.73
N SER A 449 -0.74 -7.06 21.62
CA SER A 449 -1.02 -7.67 20.32
C SER A 449 -0.92 -9.20 20.36
N GLN A 450 0.08 -9.76 21.08
CA GLN A 450 0.23 -11.21 21.24
C GLN A 450 -0.91 -11.82 22.06
N GLN A 451 -1.32 -11.18 23.16
CA GLN A 451 -2.43 -11.69 23.96
C GLN A 451 -3.76 -11.69 23.20
N LEU A 452 -4.01 -10.71 22.34
CA LEU A 452 -5.19 -10.72 21.45
C LEU A 452 -5.15 -11.93 20.51
N VAL A 453 -3.98 -12.28 19.94
CA VAL A 453 -3.84 -13.47 19.08
C VAL A 453 -4.04 -14.76 19.87
N LEU A 454 -3.52 -14.84 21.09
CA LEU A 454 -3.69 -16.02 21.95
C LEU A 454 -5.16 -16.23 22.30
N ALA A 455 -5.88 -15.17 22.69
CA ALA A 455 -7.31 -15.24 23.00
C ALA A 455 -8.15 -15.74 21.82
N VAL A 456 -7.87 -15.27 20.59
CA VAL A 456 -8.59 -15.75 19.40
C VAL A 456 -8.14 -17.16 19.01
N SER A 457 -6.86 -17.49 19.19
CA SER A 457 -6.34 -18.84 18.91
C SER A 457 -7.07 -19.87 19.76
N ASP A 458 -7.25 -19.60 21.06
CA ASP A 458 -8.01 -20.45 21.97
C ASP A 458 -9.45 -20.65 21.48
N GLN A 459 -10.16 -19.56 21.15
CA GLN A 459 -11.52 -19.65 20.60
C GLN A 459 -11.59 -20.40 19.26
N VAL A 460 -10.59 -20.28 18.39
CA VAL A 460 -10.54 -21.01 17.11
C VAL A 460 -10.34 -22.52 17.33
N THR A 461 -9.75 -22.95 18.45
CA THR A 461 -9.71 -24.39 18.78
C THR A 461 -11.11 -24.92 19.13
N GLU A 462 -11.88 -24.16 19.92
CA GLU A 462 -13.26 -24.50 20.27
C GLU A 462 -14.22 -24.36 19.08
N LEU A 463 -13.95 -23.43 18.15
CA LEU A 463 -14.73 -23.22 16.93
C LEU A 463 -14.94 -24.51 16.12
N ALA A 464 -13.93 -25.38 16.05
CA ALA A 464 -14.03 -26.66 15.36
C ALA A 464 -15.11 -27.58 15.98
N HIS A 465 -15.23 -27.56 17.30
CA HIS A 465 -16.25 -28.31 18.03
C HIS A 465 -17.64 -27.72 17.81
N VAL A 466 -17.76 -26.39 17.84
CA VAL A 466 -19.03 -25.67 17.59
C VAL A 466 -19.55 -25.93 16.19
N ILE A 467 -18.67 -25.81 15.18
CA ILE A 467 -19.02 -26.09 13.77
C ILE A 467 -19.50 -27.53 13.60
N LYS A 468 -18.79 -28.49 14.21
CA LYS A 468 -19.18 -29.90 14.16
C LYS A 468 -20.54 -30.13 14.80
N ALA A 469 -20.78 -29.57 15.99
CA ALA A 469 -22.07 -29.66 16.66
C ALA A 469 -23.21 -29.05 15.83
N GLY A 470 -22.96 -27.90 15.17
CA GLY A 470 -23.92 -27.29 14.25
C GLY A 470 -24.23 -28.18 13.04
N ILE A 471 -23.22 -28.81 12.43
CA ILE A 471 -23.41 -29.79 11.34
C ILE A 471 -24.25 -30.98 11.81
N ASP A 472 -23.99 -31.51 13.01
CA ASP A 472 -24.74 -32.63 13.57
C ASP A 472 -26.22 -32.28 13.80
N VAL A 473 -26.50 -31.08 14.33
CA VAL A 473 -27.87 -30.57 14.44
C VAL A 473 -28.54 -30.51 13.07
N VAL A 474 -27.88 -29.87 12.10
CA VAL A 474 -28.43 -29.68 10.75
C VAL A 474 -28.73 -31.01 10.05
N ASN A 475 -27.88 -32.02 10.22
CA ASN A 475 -28.09 -33.36 9.65
C ASN A 475 -29.31 -34.07 10.27
N SER A 476 -29.69 -33.74 11.50
CA SER A 476 -30.87 -34.30 12.17
C SER A 476 -32.18 -33.62 11.76
N LEU A 477 -32.14 -32.35 11.34
CA LEU A 477 -33.32 -31.52 11.05
C LEU A 477 -34.26 -32.16 10.03
N ARG A 478 -33.70 -32.81 8.99
CA ARG A 478 -34.52 -33.44 7.95
C ARG A 478 -35.46 -34.48 8.54
N ASN A 479 -34.97 -35.36 9.41
CA ASN A 479 -35.80 -36.44 9.96
C ASN A 479 -36.83 -35.89 10.95
N ILE A 480 -36.44 -34.92 11.79
CA ILE A 480 -37.31 -34.23 12.74
C ILE A 480 -38.46 -33.52 12.01
N ALA A 481 -38.15 -32.80 10.92
CA ALA A 481 -39.14 -32.12 10.09
C ALA A 481 -40.09 -33.12 9.41
N LEU A 482 -39.59 -34.24 8.90
CA LEU A 482 -40.44 -35.25 8.25
C LEU A 482 -41.41 -35.94 9.21
N ASN A 483 -41.01 -36.11 10.46
CA ASN A 483 -41.84 -36.66 11.53
C ASN A 483 -42.75 -35.60 12.19
N GLN A 484 -42.62 -34.32 11.80
CA GLN A 484 -43.38 -33.20 12.35
C GLN A 484 -43.21 -33.02 13.87
N GLU A 485 -42.03 -33.30 14.40
CA GLU A 485 -41.71 -33.18 15.83
C GLU A 485 -41.40 -31.71 16.17
N LEU A 486 -42.44 -30.86 16.23
CA LEU A 486 -42.31 -29.39 16.30
C LEU A 486 -41.51 -28.89 17.52
N ASP A 487 -41.74 -29.47 18.70
CA ASP A 487 -41.03 -29.08 19.92
C ASP A 487 -39.53 -29.38 19.81
N ARG A 488 -39.17 -30.55 19.28
CA ARG A 488 -37.77 -30.94 19.03
C ARG A 488 -37.14 -30.10 17.93
N LEU A 489 -37.91 -29.72 16.92
CA LEU A 489 -37.44 -28.81 15.86
C LEU A 489 -37.08 -27.44 16.44
N GLN A 490 -37.90 -26.94 17.37
CA GLN A 490 -37.64 -25.67 18.04
C GLN A 490 -36.42 -25.76 18.96
N GLU A 491 -36.27 -26.83 19.75
CA GLU A 491 -35.08 -27.05 20.57
C GLU A 491 -33.80 -27.12 19.72
N CYS A 492 -33.85 -27.80 18.57
CA CYS A 492 -32.73 -27.82 17.62
C CYS A 492 -32.44 -26.44 17.03
N ALA A 493 -33.49 -25.65 16.75
CA ALA A 493 -33.34 -24.30 16.26
C ALA A 493 -32.64 -23.41 17.29
N ASP A 494 -33.06 -23.43 18.55
CA ASP A 494 -32.47 -22.59 19.60
C ASP A 494 -30.98 -22.92 19.78
N ARG A 495 -30.65 -24.21 19.92
CA ARG A 495 -29.26 -24.68 20.00
C ARG A 495 -28.43 -24.30 18.76
N PHE A 496 -29.04 -24.35 17.58
CA PHE A 496 -28.34 -23.97 16.35
C PHE A 496 -28.05 -22.47 16.28
N HIS A 497 -28.97 -21.63 16.78
CA HIS A 497 -28.73 -20.20 16.91
C HIS A 497 -27.59 -19.91 17.90
N ASP A 498 -27.50 -20.61 19.03
CA ASP A 498 -26.38 -20.47 19.97
C ASP A 498 -25.03 -20.77 19.30
N TYR A 499 -24.97 -21.80 18.43
CA TYR A 499 -23.76 -22.11 17.67
C TYR A 499 -23.44 -21.03 16.63
N ILE A 500 -24.46 -20.49 15.94
CA ILE A 500 -24.27 -19.38 14.99
C ILE A 500 -23.71 -18.16 15.72
N ASP A 501 -24.28 -17.78 16.85
CA ASP A 501 -23.85 -16.61 17.63
C ASP A 501 -22.41 -16.74 18.11
N HIS A 502 -22.01 -17.94 18.55
CA HIS A 502 -20.61 -18.21 18.89
C HIS A 502 -19.69 -18.04 17.67
N ILE A 503 -20.05 -18.61 16.51
CA ILE A 503 -19.24 -18.47 15.29
C ILE A 503 -19.15 -17.01 14.84
N LEU A 504 -20.24 -16.24 14.95
CA LEU A 504 -20.27 -14.81 14.63
C LEU A 504 -19.31 -14.02 15.52
N GLU A 505 -19.29 -14.31 16.82
CA GLU A 505 -18.38 -13.66 17.76
C GLU A 505 -16.91 -13.97 17.43
N VAL A 506 -16.59 -15.22 17.06
CA VAL A 506 -15.23 -15.57 16.60
C VAL A 506 -14.86 -14.82 15.31
N CYS A 507 -15.78 -14.70 14.34
CA CYS A 507 -15.56 -13.93 13.11
C CYS A 507 -15.29 -12.44 13.40
N LYS A 508 -16.03 -11.86 14.36
CA LYS A 508 -15.83 -10.50 14.83
C LYS A 508 -14.41 -10.33 15.38
N LEU A 509 -13.94 -11.20 16.28
CA LEU A 509 -12.59 -11.10 16.85
C LEU A 509 -11.48 -11.37 15.83
N LEU A 510 -11.67 -12.33 14.91
CA LEU A 510 -10.75 -12.60 13.80
C LEU A 510 -10.48 -11.34 12.95
N ARG A 511 -11.51 -10.52 12.73
CA ARG A 511 -11.36 -9.25 12.01
C ARG A 511 -10.44 -8.26 12.75
N HIS A 512 -10.38 -8.31 14.09
CA HIS A 512 -9.51 -7.42 14.88
C HIS A 512 -8.03 -7.75 14.74
N ILE A 513 -7.71 -9.03 14.50
CA ILE A 513 -6.32 -9.54 14.37
C ILE A 513 -5.89 -9.80 12.92
N ALA A 514 -6.78 -9.62 11.94
CA ALA A 514 -6.46 -9.81 10.53
C ALA A 514 -5.46 -8.75 10.03
N LEU A 515 -4.33 -9.22 9.50
CA LEU A 515 -3.17 -8.41 9.10
C LEU A 515 -3.26 -7.80 7.70
N SER A 516 -4.16 -8.29 6.85
CA SER A 516 -4.40 -7.75 5.51
C SER A 516 -5.82 -7.25 5.38
N GLU A 517 -6.03 -6.25 4.52
CA GLU A 517 -7.37 -5.75 4.22
C GLU A 517 -8.22 -6.83 3.56
N THR A 518 -7.61 -7.73 2.78
CA THR A 518 -8.31 -8.87 2.17
C THR A 518 -8.94 -9.76 3.24
N LEU A 519 -8.18 -10.16 4.26
CA LEU A 519 -8.66 -11.04 5.32
C LEU A 519 -9.68 -10.34 6.23
N GLN A 520 -9.49 -9.05 6.50
CA GLN A 520 -10.50 -8.26 7.23
C GLN A 520 -11.83 -8.20 6.50
N VAL A 521 -11.79 -8.00 5.17
CA VAL A 521 -13.00 -8.01 4.33
C VAL A 521 -13.64 -9.40 4.33
N GLN A 522 -12.86 -10.47 4.17
CA GLN A 522 -13.37 -11.84 4.20
C GLN A 522 -14.04 -12.19 5.53
N ALA A 523 -13.40 -11.91 6.67
CA ALA A 523 -13.98 -12.14 8.00
C ALA A 523 -15.32 -11.40 8.18
N LYS A 524 -15.41 -10.15 7.71
CA LYS A 524 -16.66 -9.37 7.73
C LYS A 524 -17.75 -10.00 6.84
N PHE A 525 -17.40 -10.47 5.64
CA PHE A 525 -18.39 -11.09 4.76
C PHE A 525 -18.85 -12.47 5.24
N MET A 526 -17.96 -13.25 5.87
CA MET A 526 -18.34 -14.49 6.55
C MET A 526 -19.39 -14.21 7.63
N GLU A 527 -19.13 -13.23 8.51
CA GLU A 527 -20.06 -12.82 9.57
C GLU A 527 -21.44 -12.44 8.99
N ILE A 528 -21.46 -11.56 7.98
CA ILE A 528 -22.70 -11.13 7.32
C ILE A 528 -23.45 -12.31 6.69
N ASN A 529 -22.74 -13.18 5.96
CA ASN A 529 -23.35 -14.30 5.26
C ASN A 529 -23.88 -15.36 6.24
N LEU A 530 -23.15 -15.67 7.31
CA LEU A 530 -23.60 -16.56 8.37
C LEU A 530 -24.89 -16.06 9.01
N LYS A 531 -24.92 -14.79 9.42
CA LYS A 531 -26.09 -14.15 10.04
C LYS A 531 -27.34 -14.21 9.16
N ILE A 532 -27.16 -14.26 7.85
CA ILE A 532 -28.27 -14.25 6.89
C ILE A 532 -28.68 -15.66 6.49
N TYR A 533 -27.74 -16.51 6.06
CA TYR A 533 -28.06 -17.82 5.48
C TYR A 533 -28.21 -18.93 6.52
N ALA A 534 -27.52 -18.87 7.66
CA ALA A 534 -27.60 -19.94 8.64
C ALA A 534 -29.03 -20.09 9.22
N PRO A 535 -29.75 -19.02 9.62
CA PRO A 535 -31.14 -19.14 10.09
C PRO A 535 -32.09 -19.73 9.03
N GLN A 536 -31.79 -19.55 7.75
CA GLN A 536 -32.63 -20.04 6.65
C GLN A 536 -32.68 -21.56 6.56
N VAL A 537 -31.72 -22.28 7.17
CA VAL A 537 -31.76 -23.75 7.31
C VAL A 537 -32.95 -24.17 8.18
N ILE A 538 -33.17 -23.47 9.30
CA ILE A 538 -34.31 -23.73 10.19
C ILE A 538 -35.61 -23.35 9.50
N THR A 539 -35.65 -22.20 8.83
CA THR A 539 -36.80 -21.78 8.01
C THR A 539 -37.15 -22.84 6.96
N ALA A 540 -36.16 -23.40 6.26
CA ALA A 540 -36.38 -24.47 5.30
C ALA A 540 -36.88 -25.78 5.96
N ALA A 541 -36.39 -26.10 7.15
CA ALA A 541 -36.86 -27.25 7.93
C ALA A 541 -38.31 -27.08 8.40
N ARG A 542 -38.72 -25.87 8.80
CA ARG A 542 -40.12 -25.53 9.14
C ARG A 542 -41.03 -25.67 7.91
N ALA A 543 -40.60 -25.17 6.75
CA ALA A 543 -41.32 -25.36 5.49
C ALA A 543 -41.50 -26.86 5.15
N LEU A 544 -40.48 -27.68 5.40
CA LEU A 544 -40.58 -29.13 5.21
C LEU A 544 -41.53 -29.79 6.22
N SER A 545 -41.52 -29.35 7.48
CA SER A 545 -42.43 -29.84 8.52
C SER A 545 -43.90 -29.56 8.19
N ALA A 546 -44.19 -28.39 7.62
CA ALA A 546 -45.52 -28.05 7.12
C ALA A 546 -45.94 -28.92 5.91
N HIS A 547 -44.98 -29.41 5.12
CA HIS A 547 -45.23 -30.16 3.89
C HIS A 547 -44.34 -31.43 3.76
N PRO A 548 -44.46 -32.43 4.64
CA PRO A 548 -43.49 -33.53 4.78
C PRO A 548 -43.45 -34.48 3.56
N THR A 549 -44.52 -34.52 2.77
CA THR A 549 -44.61 -35.32 1.54
C THR A 549 -43.99 -34.60 0.33
N SER A 550 -43.69 -33.30 0.43
CA SER A 550 -43.16 -32.52 -0.68
C SER A 550 -41.69 -32.83 -0.94
N LYS A 551 -41.40 -33.46 -2.08
CA LYS A 551 -40.01 -33.66 -2.54
C LYS A 551 -39.26 -32.34 -2.72
N ILE A 552 -39.96 -31.31 -3.20
CA ILE A 552 -39.36 -30.00 -3.48
C ILE A 552 -38.97 -29.30 -2.16
N ALA A 553 -39.77 -29.45 -1.10
CA ALA A 553 -39.42 -28.91 0.22
C ALA A 553 -38.20 -29.63 0.83
N LYS A 554 -38.04 -30.94 0.57
CA LYS A 554 -36.83 -31.70 0.95
C LYS A 554 -35.60 -31.18 0.22
N GLU A 555 -35.69 -31.05 -1.10
CA GLU A 555 -34.63 -30.46 -1.94
C GLU A 555 -34.28 -29.03 -1.48
N ASN A 556 -35.27 -28.24 -1.04
CA ASN A 556 -35.05 -26.90 -0.52
C ASN A 556 -34.24 -26.89 0.78
N LEU A 557 -34.58 -27.76 1.74
CA LEU A 557 -33.77 -27.90 2.94
C LEU A 557 -32.33 -28.26 2.58
N GLU A 558 -32.12 -29.24 1.70
CA GLU A 558 -30.80 -29.70 1.26
C GLU A 558 -29.93 -28.54 0.71
N VAL A 559 -30.47 -27.67 -0.15
CA VAL A 559 -29.66 -26.55 -0.69
C VAL A 559 -29.26 -25.52 0.37
N PHE A 560 -30.06 -25.30 1.41
CA PHE A 560 -29.68 -24.41 2.52
C PHE A 560 -28.70 -25.10 3.48
N VAL A 561 -28.81 -26.41 3.68
CA VAL A 561 -27.81 -27.22 4.41
C VAL A 561 -26.45 -27.17 3.71
N ASP A 562 -26.42 -27.34 2.39
CA ASP A 562 -25.19 -27.24 1.61
C ASP A 562 -24.55 -25.84 1.73
N MET A 563 -25.36 -24.78 1.72
CA MET A 563 -24.89 -23.41 1.93
C MET A 563 -24.29 -23.22 3.33
N TRP A 564 -24.94 -23.76 4.37
CA TRP A 564 -24.40 -23.75 5.73
C TRP A 564 -23.06 -24.48 5.83
N GLN A 565 -22.96 -25.69 5.28
CA GLN A 565 -21.72 -26.46 5.29
C GLN A 565 -20.58 -25.73 4.57
N TRP A 566 -20.90 -25.07 3.45
CA TRP A 566 -19.94 -24.25 2.74
C TRP A 566 -19.47 -23.07 3.59
N LEU A 567 -20.38 -22.32 4.23
CA LEU A 567 -20.03 -21.21 5.12
C LEU A 567 -19.17 -21.67 6.31
N ALA A 568 -19.52 -22.80 6.94
CA ALA A 568 -18.77 -23.36 8.05
C ALA A 568 -17.34 -23.78 7.63
N SER A 569 -17.20 -24.36 6.43
CA SER A 569 -15.88 -24.66 5.86
C SER A 569 -15.08 -23.39 5.58
N ASP A 570 -15.71 -22.36 5.02
CA ASP A 570 -15.05 -21.09 4.67
C ASP A 570 -14.52 -20.39 5.93
N VAL A 571 -15.34 -20.34 6.99
CA VAL A 571 -14.96 -19.82 8.31
C VAL A 571 -13.79 -20.59 8.90
N SER A 572 -13.79 -21.92 8.78
CA SER A 572 -12.69 -22.77 9.27
C SER A 572 -11.39 -22.54 8.51
N THR A 573 -11.45 -22.24 7.22
CA THR A 573 -10.28 -21.99 6.38
C THR A 573 -9.69 -20.61 6.66
N VAL A 574 -10.52 -19.58 6.64
CA VAL A 574 -10.09 -18.18 6.84
C VAL A 574 -9.60 -17.96 8.28
N SER A 575 -10.24 -18.58 9.28
CA SER A 575 -9.77 -18.48 10.67
C SER A 575 -8.35 -19.01 10.84
N LYS A 576 -8.03 -20.17 10.24
CA LYS A 576 -6.68 -20.74 10.23
C LYS A 576 -5.69 -19.84 9.52
N GLU A 577 -6.05 -19.31 8.34
CA GLU A 577 -5.18 -18.41 7.58
C GLU A 577 -4.85 -17.14 8.38
N ILE A 578 -5.84 -16.52 9.04
CA ILE A 578 -5.65 -15.34 9.89
C ILE A 578 -4.71 -15.67 11.07
N ILE A 579 -4.94 -16.78 11.77
CA ILE A 579 -4.14 -17.17 12.93
C ILE A 579 -2.70 -17.51 12.53
N GLU A 580 -2.51 -18.27 11.45
CA GLU A 580 -1.18 -18.60 10.94
C GLU A 580 -0.40 -17.34 10.56
N MET A 581 -1.05 -16.38 9.90
CA MET A 581 -0.42 -15.10 9.58
C MET A 581 -0.11 -14.26 10.81
N ALA A 582 -1.02 -14.22 11.80
CA ALA A 582 -0.83 -13.46 13.03
C ALA A 582 0.30 -14.03 13.90
N GLN A 583 0.37 -15.36 14.04
CA GLN A 583 1.43 -16.05 14.78
C GLN A 583 2.78 -16.02 14.07
N ALA A 584 2.81 -15.89 12.75
CA ALA A 584 4.05 -15.72 12.00
C ALA A 584 4.76 -14.38 12.31
N GLN A 585 4.06 -13.37 12.84
CA GLN A 585 4.68 -12.11 13.26
C GLN A 585 5.39 -12.19 14.62
N THR A 586 5.07 -13.20 15.44
CA THR A 586 5.52 -13.28 16.84
C THR A 586 6.65 -14.27 17.04
N LYS A 587 6.86 -15.19 16.10
CA LYS A 587 8.03 -16.06 16.07
C LYS A 587 9.22 -15.30 15.46
N PRO A 588 10.38 -15.22 16.15
CA PRO A 588 11.63 -14.97 15.44
C PRO A 588 11.82 -16.15 14.49
N ASP A 589 11.65 -15.90 13.20
CA ASP A 589 11.56 -16.91 12.15
C ASP A 589 12.89 -17.69 12.06
N LYS A 590 13.03 -18.78 12.82
CA LYS A 590 13.92 -19.89 12.46
C LYS A 590 13.23 -20.73 11.40
N THR A 591 12.93 -20.13 10.26
CA THR A 591 12.50 -20.86 9.06
C THR A 591 13.73 -21.39 8.36
N GLU A 592 14.16 -22.57 8.80
CA GLU A 592 15.07 -23.42 8.05
C GLU A 592 14.45 -23.68 6.66
N TYR A 593 15.13 -23.21 5.60
CA TYR A 593 14.80 -23.28 4.17
C TYR A 593 13.70 -24.30 3.78
N LEU A 594 12.46 -23.81 3.62
CA LEU A 594 11.40 -24.55 2.93
C LEU A 594 11.50 -24.33 1.43
N SER A 595 11.52 -25.42 0.68
CA SER A 595 11.90 -25.46 -0.73
C SER A 595 10.85 -24.85 -1.67
N LEU A 596 11.37 -24.15 -2.66
CA LEU A 596 10.79 -23.71 -3.93
C LEU A 596 9.61 -24.48 -4.57
N PRO A 597 8.61 -23.77 -5.13
CA PRO A 597 7.71 -24.29 -6.15
C PRO A 597 8.41 -24.43 -7.52
N ARG A 598 8.11 -25.49 -8.28
CA ARG A 598 8.59 -25.69 -9.65
C ARG A 598 7.75 -24.87 -10.66
N PRO A 599 8.35 -24.30 -11.73
CA PRO A 599 7.62 -23.86 -12.91
C PRO A 599 6.95 -25.05 -13.61
N GLY A 600 5.62 -25.08 -13.64
CA GLY A 600 4.85 -26.13 -14.30
C GLY A 600 4.94 -26.04 -15.83
N LYS A 601 5.22 -27.19 -16.46
CA LYS A 601 4.70 -27.53 -17.79
C LYS A 601 3.87 -28.81 -17.63
N HIS A 602 2.67 -28.78 -18.24
CA HIS A 602 1.59 -29.77 -18.27
C HIS A 602 1.91 -31.23 -17.88
N GLY A 603 1.04 -31.82 -17.06
CA GLY A 603 0.93 -33.28 -16.90
C GLY A 603 0.57 -33.72 -15.48
N THR A 604 -0.57 -34.35 -15.34
CA THR A 604 -1.14 -34.96 -14.13
C THR A 604 -0.17 -35.90 -13.40
N THR A 605 0.02 -35.73 -12.08
CA THR A 605 -0.03 -36.81 -11.06
C THR A 605 0.18 -36.25 -9.65
N SER A 606 -0.74 -36.61 -8.76
CA SER A 606 -0.82 -36.24 -7.35
C SER A 606 -0.03 -37.22 -6.47
N LYS A 607 1.20 -36.87 -6.08
CA LYS A 607 1.88 -37.41 -4.88
C LYS A 607 2.82 -36.36 -4.26
N PRO A 608 2.79 -36.12 -2.94
CA PRO A 608 3.79 -35.29 -2.26
C PRO A 608 5.12 -36.05 -2.18
N LEU A 609 6.19 -35.47 -2.73
CA LEU A 609 7.55 -36.00 -2.63
C LEU A 609 8.22 -35.44 -1.38
N LYS A 610 8.82 -36.32 -0.57
CA LYS A 610 9.47 -35.98 0.71
C LYS A 610 10.67 -35.03 0.51
N PRO A 611 10.87 -34.05 1.42
CA PRO A 611 12.04 -33.20 1.44
C PRO A 611 13.32 -33.99 1.79
N THR A 612 14.46 -33.60 1.23
CA THR A 612 15.78 -34.19 1.50
C THR A 612 16.76 -33.04 1.75
N ARG A 613 17.53 -33.14 2.85
CA ARG A 613 18.49 -32.15 3.37
C ARG A 613 19.63 -31.86 2.37
N LEU A 614 20.16 -30.64 2.41
CA LEU A 614 21.32 -30.15 1.63
C LEU A 614 22.56 -29.99 2.54
N ASP A 615 23.75 -29.91 1.95
CA ASP A 615 25.03 -29.79 2.66
C ASP A 615 25.23 -28.41 3.31
N GLN A 616 25.77 -28.42 4.53
CA GLN A 616 25.82 -27.28 5.45
C GLN A 616 26.86 -26.20 5.03
N GLU A 617 27.93 -26.60 4.33
CA GLU A 617 29.02 -25.71 3.89
C GLU A 617 28.58 -24.71 2.81
N GLU A 618 27.74 -25.14 1.87
CA GLU A 618 27.25 -24.28 0.79
C GLU A 618 26.28 -23.20 1.31
N GLN A 619 25.48 -23.55 2.33
CA GLN A 619 24.53 -22.65 2.97
C GLN A 619 25.23 -21.58 3.80
N GLU A 620 26.34 -21.92 4.47
CA GLU A 620 27.17 -20.96 5.20
C GLU A 620 27.80 -19.91 4.27
N LYS A 621 28.21 -20.30 3.06
CA LYS A 621 28.76 -19.37 2.06
C LYS A 621 27.75 -18.32 1.63
N ILE A 622 26.51 -18.71 1.33
CA ILE A 622 25.43 -17.77 0.99
C ILE A 622 25.08 -16.88 2.18
N ALA A 623 25.04 -17.44 3.38
CA ALA A 623 24.77 -16.68 4.60
C ALA A 623 25.85 -15.62 4.89
N LYS A 624 27.12 -15.91 4.58
CA LYS A 624 28.22 -14.95 4.67
C LYS A 624 28.04 -13.80 3.66
N ALA A 625 27.75 -14.11 2.40
CA ALA A 625 27.49 -13.11 1.37
C ALA A 625 26.27 -12.23 1.71
N GLY A 626 25.22 -12.84 2.26
CA GLY A 626 24.06 -12.12 2.78
C GLY A 626 24.43 -11.18 3.93
N LEU A 627 25.25 -11.61 4.89
CA LEU A 627 25.68 -10.76 6.00
C LEU A 627 26.51 -9.57 5.53
N GLU A 628 27.43 -9.78 4.58
CA GLU A 628 28.17 -8.68 3.94
C GLU A 628 27.21 -7.70 3.24
N MET A 629 26.16 -8.20 2.59
CA MET A 629 25.11 -7.36 1.99
C MET A 629 24.37 -6.52 3.05
N LYS A 630 24.06 -7.08 4.23
CA LYS A 630 23.47 -6.34 5.36
C LYS A 630 24.39 -5.23 5.88
N MET A 631 25.70 -5.47 5.95
CA MET A 631 26.63 -4.41 6.34
C MET A 631 26.57 -3.26 5.34
N LEU A 632 26.50 -3.57 4.04
CA LEU A 632 26.34 -2.56 2.99
C LEU A 632 25.00 -1.82 3.06
N THR A 633 23.90 -2.46 3.49
CA THR A 633 22.61 -1.75 3.71
C THR A 633 22.71 -0.78 4.87
N ASN A 634 23.32 -1.18 6.00
CA ASN A 634 23.52 -0.31 7.15
C ASN A 634 24.42 0.89 6.80
N GLU A 635 25.48 0.66 6.03
CA GLU A 635 26.35 1.73 5.51
C GLU A 635 25.59 2.69 4.60
N MET A 636 24.70 2.16 3.73
CA MET A 636 23.88 2.98 2.86
C MET A 636 22.91 3.85 3.64
N ASP A 637 22.21 3.27 4.62
CA ASP A 637 21.24 4.00 5.44
C ASP A 637 21.94 5.12 6.21
N ALA A 638 23.07 4.82 6.86
CA ALA A 638 23.90 5.81 7.53
C ALA A 638 24.45 6.89 6.58
N GLU A 639 24.82 6.54 5.35
CA GLU A 639 25.24 7.52 4.34
C GLU A 639 24.08 8.41 3.92
N THR A 640 22.87 7.86 3.75
CA THR A 640 21.69 8.66 3.38
C THR A 640 21.20 9.56 4.50
N ASP A 641 21.39 9.19 5.77
CA ASP A 641 21.01 10.01 6.92
C ASP A 641 21.88 11.27 7.08
N LYS A 642 23.12 11.25 6.56
CA LYS A 642 23.97 12.45 6.52
C LYS A 642 23.38 13.58 5.67
N TRP A 643 22.37 13.30 4.84
CA TRP A 643 21.74 14.25 3.92
C TRP A 643 20.48 14.91 4.51
N ASN A 644 20.10 14.61 5.77
CA ASN A 644 18.85 15.01 6.43
C ASN A 644 18.64 16.54 6.68
N GLY A 645 19.38 17.41 5.98
CA GLY A 645 19.24 18.88 6.05
C GLY A 645 18.45 19.54 4.91
N ALA A 646 18.01 18.78 3.90
CA ALA A 646 17.25 19.31 2.76
C ALA A 646 16.09 18.38 2.42
N SER A 647 14.86 18.80 2.73
CA SER A 647 13.57 18.19 2.35
C SER A 647 13.67 16.82 1.65
N ASP A 648 13.54 15.73 2.42
CA ASP A 648 13.64 14.33 1.98
C ASP A 648 12.73 14.01 0.76
N GLU A 649 11.72 14.83 0.50
CA GLU A 649 10.82 14.70 -0.65
C GLU A 649 11.45 15.05 -2.01
N ASN A 650 12.57 15.78 -2.04
CA ASN A 650 13.16 16.30 -3.28
C ASN A 650 14.52 15.69 -3.67
N ASN A 651 15.10 14.79 -2.86
CA ASN A 651 16.38 14.15 -3.17
C ASN A 651 16.21 12.74 -3.75
N ASP A 652 16.13 12.68 -5.08
CA ASP A 652 15.98 11.42 -5.82
C ASP A 652 17.16 10.45 -5.62
N ILE A 653 18.38 10.92 -5.29
CA ILE A 653 19.53 10.04 -5.04
C ILE A 653 19.30 9.28 -3.73
N VAL A 654 18.96 10.01 -2.65
CA VAL A 654 18.68 9.45 -1.33
C VAL A 654 17.48 8.51 -1.36
N LYS A 655 16.38 8.91 -2.01
CA LYS A 655 15.18 8.06 -2.14
C LYS A 655 15.48 6.72 -2.80
N ARG A 656 16.26 6.74 -3.88
CA ARG A 656 16.62 5.52 -4.63
C ARG A 656 17.63 4.67 -3.87
N ALA A 657 18.56 5.29 -3.17
CA ALA A 657 19.49 4.62 -2.27
C ALA A 657 18.76 3.88 -1.13
N LYS A 658 17.81 4.55 -0.44
CA LYS A 658 16.95 3.95 0.60
C LYS A 658 16.10 2.80 0.05
N ASN A 659 15.52 2.95 -1.15
CA ASN A 659 14.79 1.85 -1.82
C ASN A 659 15.70 0.64 -2.09
N MET A 660 16.91 0.86 -2.62
CA MET A 660 17.87 -0.20 -2.89
C MET A 660 18.33 -0.88 -1.60
N SER A 661 18.56 -0.12 -0.53
CA SER A 661 18.87 -0.64 0.81
C SER A 661 17.78 -1.59 1.31
N SER A 662 16.51 -1.17 1.23
CA SER A 662 15.36 -2.01 1.61
C SER A 662 15.27 -3.30 0.78
N MET A 663 15.48 -3.23 -0.54
CA MET A 663 15.44 -4.41 -1.41
C MET A 663 16.59 -5.39 -1.11
N ALA A 664 17.81 -4.90 -0.91
CA ALA A 664 18.96 -5.71 -0.51
C ALA A 664 18.76 -6.34 0.88
N PHE A 665 18.13 -5.62 1.81
CA PHE A 665 17.78 -6.15 3.13
C PHE A 665 16.78 -7.31 3.03
N SER A 666 15.76 -7.22 2.18
CA SER A 666 14.85 -8.36 1.92
C SER A 666 15.59 -9.57 1.33
N MET A 667 16.59 -9.35 0.46
CA MET A 667 17.42 -10.43 -0.09
C MET A 667 18.37 -11.03 0.95
N TYR A 668 18.88 -10.22 1.90
CA TYR A 668 19.60 -10.71 3.08
C TYR A 668 18.69 -11.59 3.96
N GLN A 669 17.47 -11.12 4.28
CA GLN A 669 16.52 -11.89 5.09
C GLN A 669 16.22 -13.25 4.43
N PHE A 670 16.09 -13.27 3.10
CA PHE A 670 15.97 -14.53 2.35
C PHE A 670 17.14 -15.51 2.61
N THR A 671 18.39 -15.03 2.72
CA THR A 671 19.55 -15.90 3.05
C THR A 671 19.50 -16.49 4.46
N LYS A 672 18.69 -15.90 5.35
CA LYS A 672 18.41 -16.38 6.71
C LYS A 672 17.14 -17.21 6.81
N GLY A 673 16.38 -17.30 5.73
CA GLY A 673 15.04 -17.91 5.74
C GLY A 673 13.98 -17.02 6.39
N GLU A 674 14.26 -15.72 6.54
CA GLU A 674 13.39 -14.72 7.15
C GLU A 674 12.81 -13.78 6.08
N GLY A 675 11.80 -12.98 6.44
CA GLY A 675 11.32 -11.87 5.61
C GLY A 675 10.23 -12.24 4.58
N THR A 676 9.99 -11.34 3.62
CA THR A 676 8.84 -11.43 2.70
C THR A 676 9.06 -12.33 1.49
N LEU A 677 10.32 -12.66 1.18
CA LEU A 677 10.68 -13.51 0.05
C LEU A 677 10.64 -14.97 0.50
N ARG A 678 9.67 -15.76 -0.01
CA ARG A 678 9.45 -17.14 0.46
C ARG A 678 9.97 -18.19 -0.52
N THR A 679 10.22 -17.82 -1.77
CA THR A 679 10.66 -18.72 -2.83
C THR A 679 11.89 -18.14 -3.54
N THR A 680 12.76 -18.98 -4.13
CA THR A 680 13.85 -18.42 -4.97
C THR A 680 13.32 -17.71 -6.22
N GLN A 681 12.08 -17.96 -6.65
CA GLN A 681 11.46 -17.16 -7.71
C GLN A 681 11.18 -15.73 -7.23
N ASP A 682 10.78 -15.56 -5.96
CA ASP A 682 10.64 -14.25 -5.34
C ASP A 682 12.01 -13.56 -5.24
N LEU A 683 13.06 -14.30 -4.85
CA LEU A 683 14.43 -13.78 -4.85
C LEU A 683 14.87 -13.30 -6.24
N PHE A 684 14.62 -14.09 -7.28
CA PHE A 684 14.96 -13.73 -8.66
C PHE A 684 14.18 -12.50 -9.11
N THR A 685 12.89 -12.44 -8.81
CA THR A 685 12.05 -11.27 -9.14
C THR A 685 12.53 -10.02 -8.39
N GLN A 686 12.90 -10.16 -7.11
CA GLN A 686 13.46 -9.07 -6.31
C GLN A 686 14.80 -8.58 -6.86
N ALA A 687 15.67 -9.48 -7.31
CA ALA A 687 16.92 -9.14 -7.96
C ALA A 687 16.72 -8.39 -9.29
N GLU A 688 15.66 -8.70 -10.06
CA GLU A 688 15.29 -7.90 -11.24
C GLU A 688 14.89 -6.48 -10.84
N TYR A 689 14.05 -6.32 -9.81
CA TYR A 689 13.66 -5.00 -9.30
C TYR A 689 14.86 -4.22 -8.74
N PHE A 690 15.76 -4.88 -8.04
CA PHE A 690 16.99 -4.27 -7.53
C PHE A 690 17.86 -3.75 -8.69
N ALA A 691 18.05 -4.54 -9.75
CA ALA A 691 18.79 -4.13 -10.94
C ALA A 691 18.11 -2.97 -11.69
N GLU A 692 16.77 -2.93 -11.73
CA GLU A 692 16.02 -1.81 -12.32
C GLU A 692 16.20 -0.52 -11.51
N GLU A 693 16.17 -0.59 -10.18
CA GLU A 693 16.34 0.57 -9.32
C GLU A 693 17.79 1.10 -9.35
N ALA A 694 18.78 0.21 -9.39
CA ALA A 694 20.19 0.57 -9.62
C ALA A 694 20.38 1.34 -10.94
N ASN A 695 19.72 0.89 -12.01
CA ASN A 695 19.74 1.58 -13.29
C ASN A 695 19.06 2.96 -13.20
N ARG A 696 17.98 3.09 -12.42
CA ARG A 696 17.34 4.39 -12.17
C ARG A 696 18.24 5.32 -11.37
N LEU A 697 18.93 4.84 -10.33
CA LEU A 697 19.90 5.63 -9.56
C LEU A 697 21.05 6.11 -10.45
N TYR A 698 21.63 5.22 -11.26
CA TYR A 698 22.68 5.58 -12.24
C TYR A 698 22.28 6.79 -13.09
N LYS A 699 21.04 6.83 -13.58
CA LYS A 699 20.52 7.94 -14.40
C LYS A 699 20.46 9.26 -13.63
N VAL A 700 19.98 9.23 -12.39
CA VAL A 700 19.89 10.41 -11.52
C VAL A 700 21.29 10.92 -11.19
N VAL A 701 22.20 10.02 -10.83
CA VAL A 701 23.59 10.39 -10.50
C VAL A 701 24.34 10.93 -11.72
N ARG A 702 24.10 10.38 -12.91
CA ARG A 702 24.63 10.96 -14.16
C ARG A 702 24.18 12.41 -14.36
N GLN A 703 22.90 12.69 -14.13
CA GLN A 703 22.39 14.07 -14.19
C GLN A 703 23.04 14.98 -13.16
N PHE A 704 23.19 14.49 -11.92
CA PHE A 704 23.91 15.20 -10.86
C PHE A 704 25.37 15.48 -11.24
N SER A 705 26.05 14.54 -11.88
CA SER A 705 27.46 14.69 -12.30
C SER A 705 27.70 15.87 -13.27
N TYR A 706 26.68 16.33 -14.02
CA TYR A 706 26.80 17.52 -14.87
C TYR A 706 26.90 18.82 -14.06
N GLN A 707 26.33 18.83 -12.86
CA GLN A 707 26.35 19.98 -11.95
C GLN A 707 27.66 20.06 -11.15
N VAL A 708 28.36 18.94 -10.99
CA VAL A 708 29.66 18.90 -10.31
C VAL A 708 30.72 19.59 -11.20
N PRO A 709 31.45 20.60 -10.69
CA PRO A 709 32.55 21.25 -11.41
C PRO A 709 33.63 20.25 -11.82
N ALA A 710 34.35 20.54 -12.91
CA ALA A 710 35.47 19.71 -13.35
C ALA A 710 36.57 19.70 -12.27
N GLY A 711 36.91 18.51 -11.79
CA GLY A 711 37.89 18.32 -10.71
C GLY A 711 37.99 16.86 -10.28
N GLN A 712 38.89 16.58 -9.33
CA GLN A 712 39.12 15.23 -8.81
C GLN A 712 37.85 14.53 -8.28
N PRO A 713 36.94 15.19 -7.51
CA PRO A 713 35.71 14.55 -7.01
C PRO A 713 34.77 14.10 -8.13
N LYS A 714 34.68 14.87 -9.22
CA LYS A 714 33.89 14.49 -10.40
C LYS A 714 34.49 13.28 -11.11
N LYS A 715 35.81 13.21 -11.22
CA LYS A 715 36.51 12.08 -11.84
C LYS A 715 36.26 10.79 -11.06
N GLU A 716 36.35 10.86 -9.74
CA GLU A 716 36.07 9.74 -8.83
C GLU A 716 34.60 9.30 -8.88
N LEU A 717 33.67 10.25 -8.92
CA LEU A 717 32.24 9.96 -9.08
C LEU A 717 31.97 9.23 -10.40
N LEU A 718 32.50 9.72 -11.51
CA LEU A 718 32.31 9.08 -12.82
C LEU A 718 32.96 7.69 -12.86
N GLU A 719 34.12 7.50 -12.26
CA GLU A 719 34.78 6.19 -12.21
C GLU A 719 33.92 5.12 -11.49
N ASN A 720 33.23 5.51 -10.42
CA ASN A 720 32.33 4.61 -9.69
C ASN A 720 31.00 4.40 -10.44
N VAL A 721 30.41 5.47 -10.99
CA VAL A 721 29.14 5.43 -11.73
C VAL A 721 29.25 4.63 -13.03
N ASP A 722 30.40 4.69 -13.72
CA ASP A 722 30.67 3.96 -14.97
C ASP A 722 30.67 2.44 -14.78
N LYS A 723 30.90 1.95 -13.56
CA LYS A 723 30.89 0.52 -13.22
C LYS A 723 29.45 -0.02 -13.05
N VAL A 724 28.50 0.83 -12.69
CA VAL A 724 27.11 0.42 -12.36
C VAL A 724 26.41 -0.33 -13.50
N PRO A 725 26.43 0.13 -14.78
CA PRO A 725 25.76 -0.57 -15.87
C PRO A 725 26.26 -2.01 -16.07
N THR A 726 27.55 -2.26 -15.85
CA THR A 726 28.15 -3.59 -15.98
C THR A 726 27.59 -4.54 -14.92
N PHE A 727 27.58 -4.13 -13.64
CA PHE A 727 27.01 -4.95 -12.56
C PHE A 727 25.50 -5.17 -12.72
N VAL A 728 24.76 -4.17 -13.20
CA VAL A 728 23.33 -4.31 -13.54
C VAL A 728 23.13 -5.35 -14.64
N GLN A 729 23.94 -5.33 -15.70
CA GLN A 729 23.85 -6.30 -16.79
C GLN A 729 24.20 -7.71 -16.33
N THR A 730 25.26 -7.87 -15.53
CA THR A 730 25.65 -9.17 -14.96
C THR A 730 24.53 -9.75 -14.12
N LEU A 731 23.96 -8.97 -13.19
CA LEU A 731 22.85 -9.42 -12.34
C LEU A 731 21.62 -9.80 -13.18
N GLN A 732 21.26 -8.99 -14.18
CA GLN A 732 20.12 -9.28 -15.08
C GLN A 732 20.35 -10.53 -15.93
N PHE A 733 21.58 -10.80 -16.37
CA PHE A 733 21.90 -12.00 -17.12
C PHE A 733 21.76 -13.24 -16.23
N THR A 734 22.37 -13.22 -15.04
CA THR A 734 22.29 -14.30 -14.06
C THR A 734 20.84 -14.64 -13.70
N VAL A 735 19.98 -13.64 -13.49
CA VAL A 735 18.57 -13.87 -13.14
C VAL A 735 17.75 -14.46 -14.30
N LYS A 736 18.07 -14.10 -15.55
CA LYS A 736 17.34 -14.57 -16.74
C LYS A 736 17.79 -15.93 -17.26
N ASP A 737 18.94 -16.43 -16.81
CA ASP A 737 19.47 -17.72 -17.23
C ASP A 737 18.55 -18.87 -16.78
N PRO A 738 18.00 -19.69 -17.69
CA PRO A 738 17.10 -20.78 -17.31
C PRO A 738 17.88 -21.93 -16.67
N THR A 739 17.62 -22.20 -15.40
CA THR A 739 18.25 -23.31 -14.67
C THR A 739 17.26 -24.44 -14.40
N VAL A 740 17.69 -25.69 -14.58
CA VAL A 740 16.90 -26.90 -14.32
C VAL A 740 17.65 -27.79 -13.35
N GLY A 741 16.99 -28.16 -12.24
CA GLY A 741 17.56 -29.04 -11.21
C GLY A 741 18.04 -28.30 -9.97
N LYS A 742 18.15 -29.03 -8.84
CA LYS A 742 18.41 -28.48 -7.51
C LYS A 742 19.77 -27.78 -7.40
N ALA A 743 20.85 -28.48 -7.79
CA ALA A 743 22.22 -27.94 -7.72
C ALA A 743 22.38 -26.68 -8.58
N ALA A 744 21.89 -26.69 -9.83
CA ALA A 744 21.94 -25.53 -10.71
C ALA A 744 21.17 -24.32 -10.17
N THR A 745 20.01 -24.56 -9.54
CA THR A 745 19.21 -23.48 -8.92
C THR A 745 19.91 -22.90 -7.71
N PHE A 746 20.55 -23.72 -6.88
CA PHE A 746 21.32 -23.26 -5.73
C PHE A 746 22.52 -22.41 -6.15
N VAL A 747 23.29 -22.89 -7.14
CA VAL A 747 24.39 -22.13 -7.73
C VAL A 747 23.89 -20.78 -8.24
N LYS A 748 22.75 -20.73 -8.93
CA LYS A 748 22.15 -19.47 -9.37
C LYS A 748 21.77 -18.55 -8.20
N VAL A 749 21.24 -19.07 -7.10
CA VAL A 749 20.95 -18.28 -5.89
C VAL A 749 22.24 -17.68 -5.32
N ASP A 750 23.31 -18.46 -5.17
CA ASP A 750 24.63 -17.97 -4.71
C ASP A 750 25.12 -16.81 -5.60
N HIS A 751 25.07 -16.99 -6.92
CA HIS A 751 25.46 -15.96 -7.88
C HIS A 751 24.59 -14.70 -7.77
N VAL A 752 23.26 -14.84 -7.66
CA VAL A 752 22.35 -13.68 -7.52
C VAL A 752 22.65 -12.88 -6.25
N ILE A 753 22.87 -13.56 -5.12
CA ILE A 753 23.22 -12.91 -3.86
C ILE A 753 24.57 -12.20 -3.97
N GLN A 754 25.57 -12.83 -4.59
CA GLN A 754 26.90 -12.26 -4.74
C GLN A 754 26.92 -11.06 -5.69
N GLU A 755 26.22 -11.14 -6.83
CA GLU A 755 26.11 -10.03 -7.80
C GLU A 755 25.35 -8.84 -7.21
N THR A 756 24.30 -9.10 -6.42
CA THR A 756 23.56 -8.05 -5.70
C THR A 756 24.46 -7.33 -4.70
N LYS A 757 25.23 -8.09 -3.91
CA LYS A 757 26.21 -7.53 -2.97
C LYS A 757 27.26 -6.66 -3.68
N ASN A 758 27.82 -7.17 -4.79
CA ASN A 758 28.83 -6.45 -5.56
C ASN A 758 28.27 -5.12 -6.12
N LEU A 759 27.05 -5.15 -6.66
CA LEU A 759 26.36 -3.96 -7.13
C LEU A 759 26.09 -2.98 -5.99
N MET A 760 25.61 -3.45 -4.83
CA MET A 760 25.35 -2.61 -3.66
C MET A 760 26.61 -1.88 -3.17
N ASN A 761 27.76 -2.56 -3.15
CA ASN A 761 29.05 -1.95 -2.76
C ASN A 761 29.44 -0.79 -3.69
N VAL A 762 29.28 -0.95 -5.01
CA VAL A 762 29.54 0.14 -5.96
C VAL A 762 28.56 1.29 -5.73
N ILE A 763 27.30 0.96 -5.47
CA ILE A 763 26.24 1.95 -5.25
C ILE A 763 26.48 2.75 -3.96
N ASN A 764 26.96 2.13 -2.87
CA ASN A 764 27.42 2.84 -1.65
C ASN A 764 28.47 3.88 -1.99
N LYS A 765 29.54 3.48 -2.71
CA LYS A 765 30.61 4.41 -3.12
C LYS A 765 30.07 5.55 -3.96
N VAL A 766 29.16 5.27 -4.90
CA VAL A 766 28.53 6.30 -5.72
C VAL A 766 27.77 7.32 -4.85
N VAL A 767 26.97 6.87 -3.89
CA VAL A 767 26.18 7.75 -3.01
C VAL A 767 27.11 8.57 -2.10
N THR A 768 28.13 7.97 -1.50
CA THR A 768 29.14 8.68 -0.70
C THR A 768 29.86 9.75 -1.53
N THR A 769 30.34 9.43 -2.74
CA THR A 769 30.99 10.44 -3.58
C THR A 769 30.00 11.54 -4.03
N CYS A 770 28.71 11.24 -4.18
CA CYS A 770 27.69 12.26 -4.44
C CYS A 770 27.57 13.22 -3.27
N PHE A 771 27.61 12.73 -2.03
CA PHE A 771 27.53 13.53 -0.81
C PHE A 771 28.73 14.48 -0.69
N ASP A 772 29.93 13.95 -0.90
CA ASP A 772 31.16 14.73 -0.87
C ASP A 772 31.16 15.83 -1.92
N CYS A 773 30.70 15.52 -3.14
CA CYS A 773 30.54 16.51 -4.20
C CYS A 773 29.52 17.59 -3.83
N ALA A 774 28.38 17.20 -3.26
CA ALA A 774 27.32 18.11 -2.87
C ALA A 774 27.78 19.11 -1.81
N ASN A 775 28.42 18.62 -0.75
CA ASN A 775 28.91 19.45 0.35
C ASN A 775 30.06 20.36 -0.09
N LYS A 776 30.99 19.84 -0.88
CA LYS A 776 32.17 20.60 -1.33
C LYS A 776 31.80 21.77 -2.24
N TYR A 777 30.80 21.60 -3.09
CA TYR A 777 30.41 22.60 -4.08
C TYR A 777 29.09 23.31 -3.75
N LYS A 778 28.48 23.01 -2.58
CA LYS A 778 27.19 23.56 -2.13
C LYS A 778 26.11 23.46 -3.22
N LEU A 779 26.02 22.31 -3.87
CA LEU A 779 25.08 22.08 -4.96
C LEU A 779 23.67 21.88 -4.39
N ASP A 780 22.71 22.63 -4.92
CA ASP A 780 21.31 22.56 -4.51
C ASP A 780 20.54 21.50 -5.35
N PHE A 781 19.77 20.66 -4.67
CA PHE A 781 19.03 19.53 -5.24
C PHE A 781 17.64 19.92 -5.76
N SER A 782 17.19 21.15 -5.47
CA SER A 782 15.91 21.74 -5.87
C SER A 782 15.67 21.80 -7.40
N GLY A 783 16.69 21.49 -8.21
CA GLY A 783 16.62 21.41 -9.67
C GLY A 783 16.45 20.01 -10.27
N LEU A 784 16.53 18.93 -9.47
CA LEU A 784 16.38 17.56 -9.95
C LEU A 784 14.92 17.09 -9.94
N SER A 785 14.13 17.63 -9.00
CA SER A 785 12.67 17.52 -8.97
C SER A 785 12.04 18.82 -9.48
N GLY A 786 11.45 18.79 -10.67
CA GLY A 786 10.30 19.65 -10.98
C GLY A 786 10.47 21.17 -11.05
N ARG A 787 11.62 21.75 -11.43
CA ARG A 787 11.68 23.19 -11.77
C ARG A 787 11.17 23.46 -13.20
N ALA A 788 9.85 23.40 -13.35
CA ALA A 788 9.10 24.00 -14.46
C ALA A 788 7.64 24.25 -14.02
N ALA A 789 7.46 24.95 -12.90
CA ALA A 789 6.22 25.59 -12.51
C ALA A 789 6.48 26.68 -11.46
N ALA A 790 6.10 27.91 -11.79
CA ALA A 790 5.86 29.10 -10.97
C ALA A 790 7.02 30.05 -10.58
N GLY A 791 6.78 31.34 -10.90
CA GLY A 791 7.45 32.57 -10.45
C GLY A 791 8.23 33.27 -11.58
N THR A 792 7.95 34.49 -12.04
CA THR A 792 7.27 35.64 -11.40
C THR A 792 6.91 36.69 -12.46
N SER A 793 5.70 37.23 -12.36
CA SER A 793 5.35 38.56 -12.82
C SER A 793 6.15 39.60 -12.04
N ARG A 794 6.94 40.41 -12.76
CA ARG A 794 7.41 41.73 -12.31
C ARG A 794 7.49 42.62 -13.55
N ASP A 795 6.82 43.76 -13.42
CA ASP A 795 6.64 44.81 -14.40
C ASP A 795 7.97 45.40 -14.88
N ASP A 796 8.07 45.61 -16.19
CA ASP A 796 8.79 46.75 -16.78
C ASP A 796 8.27 46.97 -18.23
N GLU A 797 7.15 47.71 -18.34
CA GLU A 797 6.81 48.42 -19.57
C GLU A 797 7.64 49.71 -19.62
N GLY A 798 8.76 49.65 -20.34
CA GLY A 798 9.45 50.81 -20.88
C GLY A 798 9.20 50.89 -22.37
N GLY A 799 8.13 51.60 -22.77
CA GLY A 799 7.92 52.01 -24.15
C GLY A 799 8.85 53.15 -24.53
N SER A 800 9.60 53.00 -25.62
CA SER A 800 10.11 54.10 -26.44
C SER A 800 10.55 53.58 -27.80
N GLU A 801 9.78 53.96 -28.82
CA GLU A 801 10.19 54.66 -30.04
C GLU A 801 9.56 54.11 -31.33
N CYS A 802 8.80 55.03 -31.94
CA CYS A 802 8.21 55.09 -33.29
C CYS A 802 6.96 54.24 -33.59
#